data_AF-A0A6J3BHG6-F1
#
_entry.id   AF-A0A6J3BHG6-F1
#
_cell.length_a   1.000
_cell.length_b   1.000
_cell.length_c   1.000
_cell.angle_alpha   90.00
_cell.angle_beta   90.00
_cell.angle_gamma   90.00
#
_symmetry.space_group_name_H-M   'P 1'
#
loop_
_entity.id
_entity.type
_entity.pdbx_description
1 polymer ?
#
loop_
_entity_poly.entity_id
_entity_poly.type
_entity_poly.pdbx_seq_one_letter_code
_entity_poly.pdbx_strand_id
1 'polypeptide(L)'
;MPSHNPPPASPEFSTATMEENSVLTVTPWNTEQSISTLPTSTIPTESTPSEQPVSAPTVPRTVKELMVSAGENLIVTSPESEVELKAFVVPAPPAGTTYSYEWSLISHPEDYQGEIKQRHMQTLNLSQLSVGLYAFKVAVSGENAFGEGFVNVSVEPATRVNLPPTAVASPKRQELTLPLTSALIDGSQSTDDTKIVSYHWEEITGPFLEEKTSADSPVLHLSNLVPGNYTFRLTVTDSDGATNSTTATLVVNSAVDHPPVANAGPNQTITLPQNSITLNGNQSSDDHQIVLYEWSRGPGSESKEVTMQGVETPYLHLSSLEAGDYTFQLMVTDSSRQQSTAVVTVTVQHEDNRPPVAVAGPDKELVFPVEHTTLDGSRSSDDHGIVFYHWEHVRGPSMVEMENVDKAIATVSGLQVGTYHFRLTVKDQQGLSSTTTLTVAVKKENNSPPRAQAGGRHVLVLPNNSITLDGSRSADDQGVVSYLWIRDGQSPAAGDVIDGSDRSAALQLTNLVEGVYTFRLRVTDGQGASDTDTATVEVRPDPRKSGLVELILQVSVGQLTEQQKDTLVRQLAVLLNVLDSDIKVQKIQAHSDLSTVVVFYVQSGPPFKVLKAAEVTRNLHRRLSKEKADFLLFKVLRIDTVGCLLKCSGHGHCDPITKRCICSQLWMENLIQRYIRDGESNCEWSVFYVTILALTLVVLTGGLTWLCVRCCRRRKRTKIRKKTKYTILDNMDDQERMELRPKYGIKHRSTEHNSSLMVSESEFDSDQDTIFSRDRMERGNSKVSMNGSIRNGASFSYCSKDR
;
A
#
# COMPACT_ATOMS: atom_id res chain seq x y z
N MET A 1 0.93 -6.08 -0.18
CA MET A 1 0.72 -4.67 -0.57
C MET A 1 0.76 -3.84 0.72
N PRO A 2 1.41 -2.67 0.78
CA PRO A 2 1.49 -1.63 -0.26
C PRO A 2 2.52 -1.81 -1.38
N SER A 3 2.71 -0.73 -2.16
CA SER A 3 3.46 -0.60 -3.41
C SER A 3 4.99 -0.66 -3.31
N HIS A 4 5.63 -1.16 -4.37
CA HIS A 4 7.06 -0.98 -4.62
C HIS A 4 7.40 0.49 -4.96
N ASN A 5 8.62 0.91 -4.63
CA ASN A 5 9.34 1.99 -5.33
C ASN A 5 10.73 1.44 -5.74
N PRO A 6 11.20 1.67 -6.98
CA PRO A 6 12.54 1.31 -7.44
C PRO A 6 13.61 2.36 -7.02
N PRO A 7 14.92 2.06 -7.13
CA PRO A 7 16.00 2.89 -6.60
C PRO A 7 16.35 4.11 -7.47
N PRO A 8 17.05 5.13 -6.93
CA PRO A 8 17.63 6.22 -7.71
C PRO A 8 18.77 5.72 -8.61
N ALA A 9 18.84 6.25 -9.83
CA ALA A 9 19.89 5.91 -10.78
C ALA A 9 21.16 6.76 -10.58
N SER A 10 22.33 6.13 -10.74
CA SER A 10 23.62 6.80 -10.89
C SER A 10 23.80 7.38 -12.30
N PRO A 11 24.23 8.64 -12.46
CA PRO A 11 24.73 9.14 -13.74
C PRO A 11 26.22 8.80 -13.89
N GLU A 12 26.54 7.83 -14.75
CA GLU A 12 27.92 7.60 -15.19
C GLU A 12 28.36 8.74 -16.12
N PHE A 13 29.45 9.44 -15.78
CA PHE A 13 30.16 10.30 -16.72
C PHE A 13 31.22 9.48 -17.46
N SER A 14 30.92 9.12 -18.71
CA SER A 14 31.84 8.40 -19.60
C SER A 14 32.20 9.25 -20.82
N THR A 15 33.42 9.77 -20.87
CA THR A 15 34.06 10.30 -22.08
C THR A 15 35.52 9.87 -22.14
N ALA A 16 35.81 8.89 -22.99
CA ALA A 16 37.12 8.77 -23.65
C ALA A 16 37.23 9.91 -24.73
N THR A 17 38.35 10.21 -25.38
CA THR A 17 39.53 9.38 -25.73
C THR A 17 40.87 10.13 -25.63
N MET A 18 41.94 9.37 -25.84
CA MET A 18 43.36 9.76 -25.85
C MET A 18 43.77 10.63 -27.06
N GLU A 19 45.07 10.99 -27.05
CA GLU A 19 45.96 11.23 -28.20
C GLU A 19 45.89 12.56 -29.00
N GLU A 20 46.87 13.41 -28.69
CA GLU A 20 47.98 13.80 -29.57
C GLU A 20 47.73 14.48 -30.94
N ASN A 21 48.23 15.73 -31.01
CA ASN A 21 48.85 16.47 -32.13
C ASN A 21 48.23 16.56 -33.55
N SER A 22 48.49 17.75 -34.12
CA SER A 22 48.79 18.03 -35.55
C SER A 22 47.64 18.46 -36.47
N VAL A 23 47.80 19.30 -37.50
CA VAL A 23 48.87 20.27 -37.92
C VAL A 23 48.26 21.23 -38.99
N LEU A 24 49.08 22.11 -39.62
CA LEU A 24 48.81 23.00 -40.79
C LEU A 24 48.32 24.42 -40.45
N THR A 25 48.91 25.51 -40.98
CA THR A 25 50.25 25.74 -41.60
C THR A 25 50.61 27.23 -41.32
N VAL A 26 51.87 27.68 -41.34
CA VAL A 26 52.72 28.02 -42.51
C VAL A 26 54.19 28.10 -42.04
N THR A 27 55.14 27.83 -42.95
CA THR A 27 56.59 27.77 -42.69
C THR A 27 57.36 28.91 -43.43
N PRO A 28 58.69 28.88 -43.65
CA PRO A 28 59.64 29.52 -42.73
C PRO A 28 60.66 30.49 -43.38
N TRP A 29 61.34 31.31 -42.57
CA TRP A 29 62.55 32.08 -42.92
C TRP A 29 63.27 32.50 -41.61
N ASN A 30 64.60 32.52 -41.40
CA ASN A 30 65.82 32.64 -42.25
C ASN A 30 65.88 33.96 -43.05
N THR A 31 66.95 34.76 -43.06
CA THR A 31 68.30 34.65 -42.47
C THR A 31 68.88 36.08 -42.25
N GLU A 32 70.08 36.18 -41.70
CA GLU A 32 71.14 37.16 -42.04
C GLU A 32 70.89 38.69 -42.13
N GLN A 33 71.76 39.40 -41.39
CA GLN A 33 72.63 40.51 -41.83
C GLN A 33 72.12 41.62 -42.79
N SER A 34 72.33 42.84 -42.27
CA SER A 34 72.96 43.99 -42.94
C SER A 34 72.15 44.95 -43.83
N ILE A 35 72.15 46.22 -43.36
CA ILE A 35 72.44 47.47 -44.11
C ILE A 35 71.55 47.83 -45.32
N SER A 36 71.00 49.05 -45.31
CA SER A 36 70.96 50.01 -46.45
C SER A 36 69.97 51.17 -46.18
N THR A 37 70.24 52.45 -46.46
CA THR A 37 71.48 53.21 -46.77
C THR A 37 71.21 54.73 -46.66
N LEU A 38 72.29 55.53 -46.46
CA LEU A 38 72.54 56.86 -47.08
C LEU A 38 71.63 58.06 -46.66
N PRO A 39 72.04 59.34 -46.91
CA PRO A 39 73.07 59.80 -47.84
C PRO A 39 74.30 60.52 -47.27
N THR A 40 75.46 60.13 -47.82
CA THR A 40 76.65 60.98 -47.98
C THR A 40 77.05 60.91 -49.45
N SER A 41 76.91 62.01 -50.20
CA SER A 41 77.59 62.21 -51.49
C SER A 41 77.40 63.63 -52.02
N THR A 42 78.43 64.48 -51.91
CA THR A 42 78.93 65.25 -53.06
C THR A 42 80.31 65.87 -52.77
N ILE A 43 81.26 65.60 -53.67
CA ILE A 43 82.51 66.34 -53.93
C ILE A 43 82.30 66.82 -55.38
N PRO A 44 82.47 68.12 -55.72
CA PRO A 44 83.77 68.79 -55.86
C PRO A 44 83.73 70.27 -55.32
N THR A 45 84.68 71.19 -55.51
CA THR A 45 85.69 71.34 -56.58
C THR A 45 86.89 72.20 -56.14
N GLU A 46 88.01 72.01 -56.86
CA GLU A 46 89.24 72.80 -56.82
C GLU A 46 89.12 74.11 -57.67
N SER A 47 90.21 74.90 -57.72
CA SER A 47 90.53 75.97 -58.70
C SER A 47 89.96 77.40 -58.53
N THR A 48 90.83 78.30 -58.06
CA THR A 48 91.44 79.43 -58.81
C THR A 48 90.75 79.85 -60.13
N PRO A 49 90.53 81.16 -60.41
CA PRO A 49 91.58 81.92 -61.12
C PRO A 49 91.62 83.47 -60.91
N SER A 50 92.65 84.08 -61.52
CA SER A 50 92.84 85.50 -61.92
C SER A 50 93.02 86.56 -60.82
N GLU A 51 94.06 87.41 -60.82
CA GLU A 51 94.71 88.27 -61.84
C GLU A 51 94.06 89.64 -62.11
N GLN A 52 94.93 90.67 -62.14
CA GLN A 52 94.81 91.95 -62.84
C GLN A 52 93.78 93.00 -62.33
N PRO A 53 93.94 94.31 -62.65
CA PRO A 53 95.16 95.02 -63.07
C PRO A 53 95.43 96.37 -62.34
N VAL A 54 96.70 96.78 -62.43
CA VAL A 54 97.22 98.15 -62.61
C VAL A 54 96.26 99.35 -62.41
N SER A 55 96.61 100.24 -61.47
CA SER A 55 96.30 101.68 -61.58
C SER A 55 97.50 102.54 -61.12
N ALA A 56 98.44 102.74 -62.04
CA ALA A 56 99.47 103.76 -61.95
C ALA A 56 99.07 104.99 -62.80
N PRO A 57 99.71 106.18 -62.64
CA PRO A 57 100.64 106.60 -61.59
C PRO A 57 100.18 107.89 -60.86
N THR A 58 100.95 108.34 -59.87
CA THR A 58 100.98 109.76 -59.48
C THR A 58 102.42 110.18 -59.18
N VAL A 59 102.85 111.30 -59.75
CA VAL A 59 104.24 111.79 -59.78
C VAL A 59 104.27 113.15 -59.04
N PRO A 60 105.23 113.39 -58.14
CA PRO A 60 104.84 113.35 -56.72
C PRO A 60 104.96 114.70 -55.97
N ARG A 61 104.53 114.67 -54.71
CA ARG A 61 104.94 115.64 -53.67
C ARG A 61 105.63 114.88 -52.53
N THR A 62 106.69 115.47 -51.96
CA THR A 62 107.49 114.87 -50.89
C THR A 62 106.88 115.12 -49.51
N VAL A 63 106.42 114.04 -48.88
CA VAL A 63 105.92 114.00 -47.50
C VAL A 63 107.06 113.58 -46.56
N LYS A 64 107.03 114.02 -45.28
CA LYS A 64 107.98 113.55 -44.26
C LYS A 64 107.41 112.34 -43.50
N GLU A 65 108.26 111.36 -43.24
CA GLU A 65 107.87 110.17 -42.48
C GLU A 65 107.88 110.45 -40.96
N LEU A 66 106.89 109.93 -40.24
CA LEU A 66 106.81 109.93 -38.78
C LEU A 66 107.07 108.54 -38.24
N MET A 67 107.85 108.43 -37.16
CA MET A 67 108.01 107.16 -36.47
C MET A 67 106.90 107.01 -35.42
N VAL A 68 106.09 105.96 -35.55
CA VAL A 68 104.90 105.71 -34.73
C VAL A 68 105.01 104.33 -34.07
N SER A 69 104.73 104.26 -32.76
CA SER A 69 104.55 103.01 -32.03
C SER A 69 103.14 102.97 -31.43
N ALA A 70 102.53 101.78 -31.37
CA ALA A 70 101.17 101.58 -30.84
C ALA A 70 101.14 101.07 -29.38
N GLY A 71 102.31 100.89 -28.75
CA GLY A 71 102.46 100.28 -27.42
C GLY A 71 103.18 98.93 -27.47
N GLU A 72 103.17 98.22 -26.34
CA GLU A 72 103.66 96.85 -26.23
C GLU A 72 102.49 95.86 -26.16
N ASN A 73 102.73 94.60 -26.53
CA ASN A 73 101.68 93.57 -26.56
C ASN A 73 101.26 93.16 -25.14
N LEU A 74 99.96 93.01 -24.90
CA LEU A 74 99.40 92.62 -23.60
C LEU A 74 98.85 91.19 -23.59
N ILE A 75 98.90 90.55 -22.42
CA ILE A 75 98.27 89.24 -22.15
C ILE A 75 97.41 89.38 -20.88
N VAL A 76 96.19 88.84 -20.89
CA VAL A 76 95.20 88.97 -19.82
C VAL A 76 94.55 87.61 -19.54
N THR A 77 94.18 87.33 -18.29
CA THR A 77 93.44 86.12 -17.90
C THR A 77 92.00 86.47 -17.52
N SER A 78 91.05 85.68 -18.01
CA SER A 78 89.62 85.85 -17.70
C SER A 78 89.37 85.77 -16.19
N PRO A 79 88.54 86.66 -15.58
CA PRO A 79 87.48 87.45 -16.21
C PRO A 79 87.74 88.96 -16.41
N GLU A 80 88.88 89.50 -15.98
CA GLU A 80 89.18 90.92 -16.15
C GLU A 80 89.41 91.23 -17.64
N SER A 81 88.68 92.20 -18.19
CA SER A 81 88.46 92.31 -19.65
C SER A 81 88.35 93.75 -20.17
N GLU A 82 89.04 94.70 -19.53
CA GLU A 82 89.29 96.06 -20.04
C GLU A 82 90.80 96.32 -20.23
N VAL A 83 91.19 96.95 -21.35
CA VAL A 83 92.59 97.19 -21.74
C VAL A 83 92.74 98.55 -22.44
N GLU A 84 93.69 99.38 -22.00
CA GLU A 84 94.01 100.68 -22.62
C GLU A 84 95.34 100.63 -23.39
N LEU A 85 95.30 100.92 -24.70
CA LEU A 85 96.46 101.00 -25.59
C LEU A 85 96.80 102.48 -25.90
N LYS A 86 98.09 102.80 -26.09
CA LYS A 86 98.54 104.21 -26.26
C LYS A 86 99.60 104.33 -27.36
N ALA A 87 99.34 105.23 -28.31
CA ALA A 87 100.26 105.52 -29.40
C ALA A 87 101.33 106.55 -28.99
N PHE A 88 102.54 106.41 -29.53
CA PHE A 88 103.64 107.36 -29.35
C PHE A 88 104.25 107.73 -30.70
N VAL A 89 104.59 109.01 -30.90
CA VAL A 89 104.92 109.59 -32.21
C VAL A 89 106.12 110.51 -32.09
N VAL A 90 107.09 110.37 -33.01
CA VAL A 90 108.33 111.16 -33.03
C VAL A 90 108.59 111.67 -34.46
N PRO A 91 108.95 112.96 -34.66
CA PRO A 91 109.02 114.03 -33.65
C PRO A 91 107.63 114.49 -33.16
N ALA A 92 107.60 115.22 -32.04
CA ALA A 92 106.39 115.90 -31.56
C ALA A 92 105.94 117.01 -32.55
N PRO A 93 104.64 117.33 -32.63
CA PRO A 93 104.13 118.30 -33.60
C PRO A 93 104.67 119.72 -33.34
N PRO A 94 104.94 120.52 -34.39
CA PRO A 94 105.38 121.91 -34.25
C PRO A 94 104.38 122.75 -33.44
N ALA A 95 104.90 123.69 -32.64
CA ALA A 95 104.10 124.51 -31.73
C ALA A 95 103.00 125.29 -32.49
N GLY A 96 101.74 124.86 -32.32
CA GLY A 96 100.57 125.42 -32.99
C GLY A 96 99.76 124.41 -33.82
N THR A 97 100.27 123.22 -34.09
CA THR A 97 99.52 122.14 -34.78
C THR A 97 99.43 120.87 -33.94
N THR A 98 98.52 119.97 -34.32
CA THR A 98 98.25 118.69 -33.65
C THR A 98 98.14 117.58 -34.69
N TYR A 99 98.68 116.39 -34.40
CA TYR A 99 98.49 115.23 -35.26
C TYR A 99 97.10 114.59 -35.06
N SER A 100 96.53 114.06 -36.13
CA SER A 100 95.31 113.26 -36.09
C SER A 100 95.65 111.78 -36.04
N TYR A 101 94.98 111.04 -35.17
CA TYR A 101 95.16 109.60 -34.96
C TYR A 101 93.95 108.84 -35.53
N GLU A 102 94.17 107.66 -36.08
CA GLU A 102 93.11 106.70 -36.40
C GLU A 102 93.57 105.28 -36.06
N TRP A 103 92.88 104.62 -35.14
CA TRP A 103 93.09 103.21 -34.82
C TRP A 103 92.22 102.30 -35.69
N SER A 104 92.66 101.07 -35.94
CA SER A 104 91.86 100.02 -36.57
C SER A 104 92.18 98.63 -35.99
N LEU A 105 91.14 97.83 -35.81
CA LEU A 105 91.26 96.40 -35.50
C LEU A 105 91.58 95.66 -36.81
N ILE A 106 92.57 94.77 -36.78
CA ILE A 106 93.10 94.02 -37.93
C ILE A 106 92.56 92.59 -37.92
N SER A 107 92.62 91.94 -36.75
CA SER A 107 92.13 90.58 -36.53
C SER A 107 91.65 90.40 -35.09
N HIS A 108 90.69 89.49 -34.91
CA HIS A 108 90.09 89.09 -33.65
C HIS A 108 89.68 87.60 -33.73
N PRO A 109 89.39 86.93 -32.60
CA PRO A 109 88.74 85.60 -32.59
C PRO A 109 87.35 85.67 -33.23
N GLU A 110 86.80 84.55 -33.71
CA GLU A 110 85.46 84.55 -34.34
C GLU A 110 84.36 85.04 -33.37
N ASP A 111 84.46 84.68 -32.08
CA ASP A 111 83.52 85.04 -31.01
C ASP A 111 83.68 86.48 -30.46
N TYR A 112 83.98 87.46 -31.32
CA TYR A 112 84.27 88.83 -30.89
C TYR A 112 83.01 89.66 -30.59
N GLN A 113 82.93 90.23 -29.39
CA GLN A 113 81.84 91.13 -28.95
C GLN A 113 82.35 92.43 -28.29
N GLY A 114 83.66 92.71 -28.33
CA GLY A 114 84.27 93.81 -27.58
C GLY A 114 83.98 95.20 -28.13
N GLU A 115 83.78 96.17 -27.24
CA GLU A 115 83.61 97.58 -27.61
C GLU A 115 84.97 98.30 -27.71
N ILE A 116 85.16 99.08 -28.78
CA ILE A 116 86.34 99.93 -28.99
C ILE A 116 85.93 101.41 -28.83
N LYS A 117 86.54 102.10 -27.87
CA LYS A 117 86.26 103.52 -27.57
C LYS A 117 87.49 104.39 -27.81
N GLN A 118 87.24 105.66 -28.14
CA GLN A 118 88.26 106.71 -28.39
C GLN A 118 89.15 106.53 -29.65
N ARG A 119 88.67 105.80 -30.66
CA ARG A 119 89.34 105.43 -31.92
C ARG A 119 90.13 106.51 -32.70
N HIS A 120 89.88 107.80 -32.46
CA HIS A 120 90.58 108.92 -33.11
C HIS A 120 91.52 109.72 -32.18
N MET A 121 91.79 109.22 -30.98
CA MET A 121 92.72 109.83 -30.02
C MET A 121 94.03 109.04 -29.94
N GLN A 122 95.02 109.60 -29.24
CA GLN A 122 96.29 108.95 -28.94
C GLN A 122 96.12 107.67 -28.10
N THR A 123 95.01 107.54 -27.38
CA THR A 123 94.67 106.39 -26.52
C THR A 123 93.43 105.67 -27.02
N LEU A 124 93.44 104.34 -26.95
CA LEU A 124 92.34 103.45 -27.34
C LEU A 124 91.94 102.61 -26.13
N ASN A 125 90.65 102.58 -25.78
CA ASN A 125 90.17 101.72 -24.69
C ASN A 125 89.30 100.58 -25.26
N LEU A 126 89.58 99.36 -24.84
CA LEU A 126 88.97 98.11 -25.25
C LEU A 126 88.25 97.50 -24.04
N SER A 127 86.99 97.09 -24.19
CA SER A 127 86.23 96.44 -23.12
C SER A 127 85.45 95.23 -23.66
N GLN A 128 85.28 94.18 -22.84
CA GLN A 128 84.54 92.94 -23.18
C GLN A 128 85.25 92.07 -24.24
N LEU A 129 86.54 91.80 -24.03
CA LEU A 129 87.32 90.89 -24.89
C LEU A 129 87.05 89.41 -24.55
N SER A 130 86.77 88.58 -25.55
CA SER A 130 86.67 87.12 -25.45
C SER A 130 88.05 86.43 -25.60
N VAL A 131 88.15 85.18 -25.11
CA VAL A 131 89.39 84.37 -25.07
C VAL A 131 89.98 84.20 -26.48
N GLY A 132 91.27 84.53 -26.65
CA GLY A 132 91.96 84.50 -27.95
C GLY A 132 92.81 85.75 -28.21
N LEU A 133 93.28 85.92 -29.46
CA LEU A 133 94.27 86.94 -29.85
C LEU A 133 93.70 88.01 -30.80
N TYR A 134 94.06 89.25 -30.50
CA TYR A 134 93.66 90.47 -31.20
C TYR A 134 94.88 91.21 -31.75
N ALA A 135 94.74 91.90 -32.88
CA ALA A 135 95.77 92.76 -33.46
C ALA A 135 95.19 94.11 -33.89
N PHE A 136 95.89 95.20 -33.58
CA PHE A 136 95.49 96.58 -33.82
C PHE A 136 96.58 97.35 -34.58
N LYS A 137 96.15 98.30 -35.41
CA LYS A 137 96.97 99.29 -36.10
C LYS A 137 96.58 100.69 -35.61
N VAL A 138 97.54 101.61 -35.60
CA VAL A 138 97.30 103.06 -35.54
C VAL A 138 97.99 103.74 -36.72
N ALA A 139 97.26 104.64 -37.38
CA ALA A 139 97.79 105.56 -38.37
C ALA A 139 97.78 106.99 -37.81
N VAL A 140 98.80 107.78 -38.11
CA VAL A 140 98.95 109.15 -37.62
C VAL A 140 99.30 110.09 -38.76
N SER A 141 98.61 111.23 -38.84
CA SER A 141 98.75 112.21 -39.92
C SER A 141 98.89 113.65 -39.44
N GLY A 142 99.59 114.46 -40.22
CA GLY A 142 99.72 115.91 -40.10
C GLY A 142 100.00 116.55 -41.45
N GLU A 143 99.97 117.88 -41.53
CA GLU A 143 99.85 118.65 -42.79
C GLU A 143 100.83 118.27 -43.92
N ASN A 144 102.04 117.78 -43.60
CA ASN A 144 102.96 117.17 -44.57
C ASN A 144 103.73 115.97 -43.95
N ALA A 145 103.08 115.19 -43.07
CA ALA A 145 103.72 114.04 -42.43
C ALA A 145 102.76 112.88 -42.10
N PHE A 146 103.25 111.64 -42.18
CA PHE A 146 102.48 110.41 -41.94
C PHE A 146 103.34 109.29 -41.33
N GLY A 147 102.74 108.41 -40.53
CA GLY A 147 103.35 107.17 -40.04
C GLY A 147 102.33 106.20 -39.43
N GLU A 148 102.72 104.95 -39.19
CA GLU A 148 101.85 103.91 -38.64
C GLU A 148 102.58 102.94 -37.69
N GLY A 149 101.83 102.31 -36.79
CA GLY A 149 102.33 101.34 -35.81
C GLY A 149 101.30 100.25 -35.46
N PHE A 150 101.74 99.17 -34.82
CA PHE A 150 100.96 97.93 -34.62
C PHE A 150 101.15 97.36 -33.20
N VAL A 151 100.11 96.72 -32.63
CA VAL A 151 100.13 96.11 -31.28
C VAL A 151 99.08 94.98 -31.15
N ASN A 152 99.39 93.93 -30.37
CA ASN A 152 98.53 92.76 -30.16
C ASN A 152 98.10 92.58 -28.69
N VAL A 153 96.96 91.91 -28.46
CA VAL A 153 96.45 91.55 -27.12
C VAL A 153 96.00 90.08 -27.12
N SER A 154 96.27 89.31 -26.07
CA SER A 154 95.88 87.89 -25.97
C SER A 154 95.17 87.57 -24.64
N VAL A 155 94.18 86.67 -24.66
CA VAL A 155 93.34 86.34 -23.49
C VAL A 155 93.25 84.83 -23.24
N GLU A 156 93.42 84.38 -21.98
CA GLU A 156 93.50 82.96 -21.57
C GLU A 156 92.42 82.49 -20.54
N PRO A 157 92.09 81.17 -20.48
CA PRO A 157 91.07 80.57 -19.60
C PRO A 157 91.60 80.02 -18.25
N ALA A 158 90.69 79.64 -17.33
CA ALA A 158 90.98 79.24 -15.94
C ALA A 158 90.91 77.71 -15.65
N THR A 159 91.38 77.29 -14.47
CA THR A 159 91.57 75.88 -14.05
C THR A 159 90.55 75.35 -13.02
N ARG A 160 90.37 74.02 -12.93
CA ARG A 160 89.42 73.31 -12.02
C ARG A 160 90.12 72.76 -10.76
N VAL A 161 89.32 72.56 -9.70
CA VAL A 161 89.65 71.81 -8.46
C VAL A 161 88.66 70.63 -8.32
N ASN A 162 89.09 69.49 -7.75
CA ASN A 162 88.27 68.29 -7.55
C ASN A 162 87.70 68.18 -6.11
N LEU A 163 86.67 67.35 -5.91
CA LEU A 163 86.08 67.00 -4.62
C LEU A 163 86.23 65.49 -4.33
N PRO A 164 86.20 65.04 -3.05
CA PRO A 164 86.24 63.62 -2.73
C PRO A 164 84.84 62.96 -2.81
N PRO A 165 84.77 61.64 -3.08
CA PRO A 165 83.51 60.91 -3.15
C PRO A 165 82.79 60.84 -1.80
N THR A 166 81.53 60.41 -1.82
CA THR A 166 80.68 60.18 -0.64
C THR A 166 80.17 58.73 -0.62
N ALA A 167 80.63 57.94 0.35
CA ALA A 167 80.27 56.53 0.49
C ALA A 167 78.89 56.37 1.16
N VAL A 168 77.99 55.62 0.52
CA VAL A 168 76.64 55.33 1.02
C VAL A 168 76.40 53.83 1.00
N ALA A 169 76.16 53.23 2.17
CA ALA A 169 75.79 51.83 2.33
C ALA A 169 74.33 51.71 2.80
N SER A 170 73.53 50.91 2.10
CA SER A 170 72.10 50.74 2.31
C SER A 170 71.73 49.24 2.40
N PRO A 171 71.01 48.81 3.45
CA PRO A 171 70.61 49.58 4.63
C PRO A 171 71.78 49.77 5.61
N LYS A 172 71.81 50.89 6.33
CA LYS A 172 72.85 51.18 7.34
C LYS A 172 72.78 50.28 8.57
N ARG A 173 71.58 49.76 8.86
CA ARG A 173 71.36 48.63 9.76
C ARG A 173 70.40 47.64 9.10
N GLN A 174 70.77 46.37 9.08
CA GLN A 174 69.89 45.24 8.83
C GLN A 174 69.73 44.41 10.11
N GLU A 175 68.55 43.86 10.32
CA GLU A 175 68.30 42.86 11.37
C GLU A 175 67.70 41.60 10.72
N LEU A 176 68.14 40.42 11.16
CA LEU A 176 67.72 39.10 10.71
C LEU A 176 67.43 38.21 11.93
N THR A 177 66.65 37.16 11.73
CA THR A 177 66.45 36.08 12.69
C THR A 177 66.54 34.77 11.94
N LEU A 178 67.15 33.75 12.55
CA LEU A 178 67.16 32.39 11.97
C LEU A 178 65.72 31.92 11.68
N PRO A 179 65.47 31.20 10.57
CA PRO A 179 66.45 30.50 9.73
C PRO A 179 67.03 31.32 8.55
N LEU A 180 66.86 32.65 8.49
CA LEU A 180 67.46 33.45 7.41
C LEU A 180 68.98 33.61 7.62
N THR A 181 69.77 32.94 6.79
CA THR A 181 71.25 32.91 6.86
C THR A 181 71.94 33.74 5.76
N SER A 182 71.20 34.56 5.01
CA SER A 182 71.75 35.42 3.94
C SER A 182 71.26 36.87 4.04
N ALA A 183 72.11 37.80 3.61
CA ALA A 183 71.84 39.24 3.62
C ALA A 183 72.44 39.93 2.39
N LEU A 184 71.98 41.15 2.12
CA LEU A 184 72.46 42.03 1.06
C LEU A 184 72.75 43.41 1.64
N ILE A 185 73.87 44.04 1.26
CA ILE A 185 74.14 45.44 1.56
C ILE A 185 74.59 46.12 0.27
N ASP A 186 73.85 47.13 -0.17
CA ASP A 186 74.06 47.88 -1.41
C ASP A 186 74.87 49.16 -1.16
N GLY A 187 75.99 49.29 -1.87
CA GLY A 187 76.88 50.46 -1.87
C GLY A 187 76.73 51.34 -3.11
N SER A 188 75.93 50.94 -4.10
CA SER A 188 75.79 51.61 -5.40
C SER A 188 75.20 53.02 -5.33
N GLN A 189 74.63 53.40 -4.19
CA GLN A 189 74.13 54.74 -3.89
C GLN A 189 75.25 55.74 -3.52
N SER A 190 76.51 55.32 -3.55
CA SER A 190 77.68 56.20 -3.34
C SER A 190 77.83 57.16 -4.53
N THR A 191 78.21 58.41 -4.26
CA THR A 191 78.21 59.50 -5.25
C THR A 191 79.52 60.30 -5.26
N ASP A 192 79.77 61.00 -6.37
CA ASP A 192 81.01 61.73 -6.66
C ASP A 192 80.75 62.81 -7.74
N ASP A 193 81.61 63.83 -7.90
CA ASP A 193 81.45 64.86 -8.94
C ASP A 193 82.15 64.52 -10.29
N THR A 194 82.82 63.37 -10.37
CA THR A 194 83.21 62.72 -11.63
C THR A 194 82.76 61.26 -11.74
N LYS A 195 83.39 60.28 -11.05
CA LYS A 195 83.05 58.85 -11.12
C LYS A 195 83.83 57.98 -10.11
N ILE A 196 83.08 57.22 -9.31
CA ILE A 196 83.66 56.13 -8.50
C ILE A 196 84.23 55.04 -9.42
N VAL A 197 85.51 54.69 -9.24
CA VAL A 197 86.25 53.68 -10.02
C VAL A 197 86.47 52.37 -9.25
N SER A 198 86.36 52.37 -7.92
CA SER A 198 86.37 51.14 -7.13
C SER A 198 85.48 51.22 -5.89
N TYR A 199 84.95 50.05 -5.53
CA TYR A 199 84.28 49.76 -4.27
C TYR A 199 85.14 48.71 -3.55
N HIS A 200 85.21 48.76 -2.23
CA HIS A 200 85.89 47.75 -1.41
C HIS A 200 85.15 47.55 -0.10
N TRP A 201 84.63 46.35 0.13
CA TRP A 201 83.99 45.94 1.37
C TRP A 201 84.93 45.10 2.22
N GLU A 202 85.01 45.41 3.51
CA GLU A 202 85.73 44.63 4.51
C GLU A 202 84.90 44.42 5.78
N GLU A 203 85.02 43.23 6.39
CA GLU A 203 84.46 42.93 7.70
C GLU A 203 85.34 43.48 8.83
N ILE A 204 84.80 44.42 9.61
CA ILE A 204 85.49 45.03 10.76
C ILE A 204 85.37 44.15 12.01
N THR A 205 84.16 43.64 12.25
CA THR A 205 83.79 42.84 13.43
C THR A 205 82.67 41.86 13.07
N GLY A 206 82.76 40.62 13.53
CA GLY A 206 81.70 39.63 13.44
C GLY A 206 82.06 38.36 14.22
N PRO A 207 81.10 37.45 14.46
CA PRO A 207 81.42 36.08 14.89
C PRO A 207 82.23 35.36 13.81
N PHE A 208 83.23 34.58 14.23
CA PHE A 208 84.34 34.09 13.42
C PHE A 208 83.91 33.30 12.16
N LEU A 209 84.18 33.89 10.98
CA LEU A 209 84.25 33.20 9.68
C LEU A 209 85.72 32.85 9.37
N GLU A 210 85.97 31.65 8.83
CA GLU A 210 87.34 31.17 8.55
C GLU A 210 88.01 31.93 7.38
N GLU A 211 87.21 32.44 6.44
CA GLU A 211 87.64 33.46 5.47
C GLU A 211 86.94 34.78 5.80
N LYS A 212 87.71 35.88 5.89
CA LYS A 212 87.14 37.21 6.04
C LYS A 212 86.42 37.61 4.76
N THR A 213 85.16 38.03 4.86
CA THR A 213 84.42 38.49 3.69
C THR A 213 85.02 39.82 3.18
N SER A 214 85.64 39.76 2.01
CA SER A 214 86.18 40.91 1.28
C SER A 214 85.61 40.91 -0.13
N ALA A 215 85.04 42.03 -0.59
CA ALA A 215 84.39 42.10 -1.90
C ALA A 215 84.56 43.47 -2.56
N ASP A 216 84.99 43.49 -3.82
CA ASP A 216 85.22 44.73 -4.59
C ASP A 216 84.01 45.12 -5.48
N SER A 217 82.84 44.54 -5.18
CA SER A 217 81.57 44.78 -5.88
C SER A 217 80.78 45.94 -5.25
N PRO A 218 79.96 46.67 -6.03
CA PRO A 218 79.10 47.72 -5.49
C PRO A 218 78.03 47.19 -4.53
N VAL A 219 77.71 45.89 -4.59
CA VAL A 219 76.78 45.20 -3.69
C VAL A 219 77.53 44.08 -2.97
N LEU A 220 77.40 44.03 -1.65
CA LEU A 220 77.92 42.96 -0.80
C LEU A 220 76.85 41.88 -0.61
N HIS A 221 77.19 40.64 -0.97
CA HIS A 221 76.36 39.46 -0.75
C HIS A 221 76.90 38.67 0.44
N LEU A 222 76.03 38.32 1.39
CA LEU A 222 76.37 37.57 2.59
C LEU A 222 75.54 36.29 2.66
N SER A 223 76.18 35.19 3.06
CA SER A 223 75.56 33.86 3.20
C SER A 223 76.19 33.10 4.38
N ASN A 224 75.55 32.01 4.81
CA ASN A 224 75.99 31.18 5.94
C ASN A 224 76.16 31.97 7.26
N LEU A 225 75.38 33.03 7.44
CA LEU A 225 75.42 33.92 8.61
C LEU A 225 75.03 33.17 9.89
N VAL A 226 75.75 33.47 10.97
CA VAL A 226 75.63 32.86 12.30
C VAL A 226 75.10 33.90 13.30
N PRO A 227 74.31 33.54 14.33
CA PRO A 227 73.83 34.51 15.31
C PRO A 227 74.95 35.36 15.94
N GLY A 228 74.77 36.68 15.91
CA GLY A 228 75.78 37.67 16.32
C GLY A 228 75.61 39.01 15.62
N ASN A 229 76.54 39.93 15.91
CA ASN A 229 76.56 41.29 15.36
C ASN A 229 77.75 41.45 14.41
N TYR A 230 77.47 41.72 13.14
CA TYR A 230 78.46 42.01 12.11
C TYR A 230 78.52 43.52 11.80
N THR A 231 79.72 44.03 11.49
CA THR A 231 79.94 45.40 11.01
C THR A 231 80.85 45.36 9.78
N PHE A 232 80.38 45.93 8.67
CA PHE A 232 81.12 46.02 7.42
C PHE A 232 81.47 47.49 7.12
N ARG A 233 82.69 47.73 6.62
CA ARG A 233 83.10 49.02 6.06
C ARG A 233 83.07 48.93 4.54
N LEU A 234 82.39 49.87 3.90
CA LEU A 234 82.56 50.16 2.48
C LEU A 234 83.55 51.31 2.35
N THR A 235 84.55 51.16 1.49
CA THR A 235 85.39 52.25 0.98
C THR A 235 85.14 52.41 -0.52
N VAL A 236 85.04 53.66 -0.98
CA VAL A 236 84.92 54.00 -2.42
C VAL A 236 86.06 54.92 -2.84
N THR A 237 86.47 54.80 -4.10
CA THR A 237 87.56 55.61 -4.69
C THR A 237 87.09 56.29 -5.97
N ASP A 238 87.35 57.58 -6.13
CA ASP A 238 87.17 58.34 -7.38
C ASP A 238 88.36 58.15 -8.35
N SER A 239 88.16 58.51 -9.61
CA SER A 239 89.16 58.49 -10.68
C SER A 239 90.40 59.37 -10.48
N ASP A 240 90.36 60.43 -9.66
CA ASP A 240 91.56 61.17 -9.21
C ASP A 240 92.25 60.50 -8.00
N GLY A 241 91.72 59.38 -7.50
CA GLY A 241 92.27 58.62 -6.37
C GLY A 241 91.83 59.11 -4.98
N ALA A 242 90.90 60.07 -4.90
CA ALA A 242 90.29 60.46 -3.64
C ALA A 242 89.40 59.32 -3.08
N THR A 243 89.40 59.13 -1.75
CA THR A 243 88.66 58.03 -1.10
C THR A 243 87.72 58.49 0.00
N ASN A 244 86.67 57.73 0.23
CA ASN A 244 85.70 57.94 1.31
C ASN A 244 85.20 56.59 1.85
N SER A 245 84.77 56.52 3.10
CA SER A 245 84.28 55.26 3.70
C SER A 245 83.10 55.45 4.64
N THR A 246 82.28 54.42 4.72
CA THR A 246 81.05 54.36 5.51
C THR A 246 80.86 52.96 6.10
N THR A 247 79.99 52.81 7.10
CA THR A 247 79.78 51.52 7.78
C THR A 247 78.32 51.12 7.83
N ALA A 248 78.09 49.81 7.63
CA ALA A 248 76.79 49.16 7.78
C ALA A 248 76.88 48.09 8.88
N THR A 249 75.75 47.86 9.55
CA THR A 249 75.63 46.91 10.67
C THR A 249 74.57 45.85 10.37
N LEU A 250 74.82 44.61 10.76
CA LEU A 250 73.93 43.47 10.55
C LEU A 250 73.81 42.67 11.85
N VAL A 251 72.61 42.61 12.40
CA VAL A 251 72.28 41.82 13.59
C VAL A 251 71.62 40.52 13.15
N VAL A 252 72.12 39.37 13.60
CA VAL A 252 71.53 38.06 13.35
C VAL A 252 71.10 37.46 14.69
N ASN A 253 69.80 37.39 14.92
CA ASN A 253 69.21 36.81 16.12
C ASN A 253 69.11 35.28 15.99
N SER A 254 69.29 34.57 17.11
CA SER A 254 68.94 33.15 17.20
C SER A 254 67.43 32.94 17.03
N ALA A 255 67.03 31.70 16.72
CA ALA A 255 65.63 31.31 16.87
C ALA A 255 65.17 31.49 18.33
N VAL A 256 63.87 31.69 18.52
CA VAL A 256 63.22 31.61 19.84
C VAL A 256 62.70 30.20 19.98
N ASP A 257 63.14 29.53 21.04
CA ASP A 257 62.71 28.20 21.48
C ASP A 257 61.44 28.35 22.34
N HIS A 258 60.43 27.50 22.12
CA HIS A 258 59.14 27.54 22.83
C HIS A 258 58.90 26.23 23.57
N PRO A 259 58.30 26.25 24.78
CA PRO A 259 58.01 25.02 25.50
C PRO A 259 56.95 24.19 24.77
N PRO A 260 57.02 22.85 24.82
CA PRO A 260 56.11 21.98 24.10
C PRO A 260 54.67 22.14 24.56
N VAL A 261 53.71 21.80 23.70
CA VAL A 261 52.28 21.81 24.00
C VAL A 261 51.82 20.37 24.22
N ALA A 262 51.62 20.00 25.49
CA ALA A 262 51.07 18.70 25.85
C ALA A 262 49.60 18.58 25.42
N ASN A 263 49.23 17.42 24.86
CA ASN A 263 47.84 17.09 24.55
C ASN A 263 47.58 15.61 24.89
N ALA A 264 46.81 15.37 25.95
CA ALA A 264 46.47 14.03 26.45
C ALA A 264 45.26 13.38 25.72
N GLY A 265 44.70 14.07 24.71
CA GLY A 265 43.45 13.71 24.05
C GLY A 265 42.20 14.17 24.82
N PRO A 266 41.01 14.06 24.20
CA PRO A 266 39.75 14.42 24.84
C PRO A 266 39.32 13.40 25.90
N ASN A 267 38.52 13.84 26.88
CA ASN A 267 37.94 12.98 27.91
C ASN A 267 37.15 11.81 27.28
N GLN A 268 37.23 10.65 27.92
CA GLN A 268 36.66 9.40 27.45
C GLN A 268 35.56 8.89 28.38
N THR A 269 34.62 8.14 27.82
CA THR A 269 33.62 7.39 28.59
C THR A 269 33.52 5.99 28.02
N ILE A 270 33.61 4.97 28.87
CA ILE A 270 33.43 3.56 28.50
C ILE A 270 32.40 2.91 29.41
N THR A 271 31.57 2.03 28.87
CA THR A 271 30.69 1.16 29.64
C THR A 271 31.35 -0.19 29.83
N LEU A 272 31.23 -0.76 31.03
CA LEU A 272 31.46 -2.19 31.24
C LEU A 272 30.57 -3.00 30.25
N PRO A 273 30.95 -4.24 29.87
CA PRO A 273 32.15 -4.98 30.26
C PRO A 273 33.46 -4.48 29.62
N GLN A 274 33.46 -3.42 28.80
CA GLN A 274 34.71 -2.84 28.28
C GLN A 274 35.48 -2.13 29.41
N ASN A 275 36.44 -2.84 29.99
CA ASN A 275 37.30 -2.38 31.10
C ASN A 275 38.70 -1.94 30.64
N SER A 276 38.84 -1.55 29.38
CA SER A 276 40.13 -1.15 28.78
C SER A 276 39.96 -0.10 27.68
N ILE A 277 40.99 0.76 27.53
CA ILE A 277 41.05 1.87 26.59
C ILE A 277 42.51 2.25 26.30
N THR A 278 42.78 2.92 25.19
CA THR A 278 44.08 3.55 24.89
C THR A 278 43.92 5.07 24.86
N LEU A 279 44.79 5.79 25.56
CA LEU A 279 44.87 7.25 25.55
C LEU A 279 46.05 7.69 24.68
N ASN A 280 45.79 8.68 23.82
CA ASN A 280 46.71 9.06 22.75
C ASN A 280 47.31 10.45 23.02
N GLY A 281 48.60 10.47 23.38
CA GLY A 281 49.39 11.69 23.57
C GLY A 281 50.01 12.25 22.29
N ASN A 282 49.87 11.53 21.17
CA ASN A 282 50.52 11.80 19.88
C ASN A 282 50.09 13.10 19.17
N GLN A 283 49.13 13.84 19.73
CA GLN A 283 48.74 15.18 19.29
C GLN A 283 49.48 16.30 20.05
N SER A 284 50.44 15.96 20.92
CA SER A 284 51.34 16.93 21.53
C SER A 284 52.28 17.50 20.46
N SER A 285 52.53 18.81 20.49
CA SER A 285 53.24 19.53 19.43
C SER A 285 54.28 20.48 19.99
N ASP A 286 55.38 20.66 19.27
CA ASP A 286 56.56 21.41 19.70
C ASP A 286 57.21 22.08 18.47
N ASP A 287 58.07 23.09 18.65
CA ASP A 287 58.88 23.63 17.54
C ASP A 287 60.22 22.89 17.37
N HIS A 288 60.66 22.20 18.42
CA HIS A 288 61.72 21.19 18.40
C HIS A 288 61.14 19.76 18.40
N GLN A 289 61.93 18.77 18.82
CA GLN A 289 61.47 17.37 18.89
C GLN A 289 61.10 17.00 20.33
N ILE A 290 59.86 16.55 20.54
CA ILE A 290 59.46 15.86 21.77
C ILE A 290 60.24 14.55 21.90
N VAL A 291 61.07 14.44 22.94
CA VAL A 291 61.94 13.27 23.18
C VAL A 291 61.38 12.28 24.20
N LEU A 292 60.47 12.73 25.07
CA LEU A 292 59.90 11.91 26.14
C LEU A 292 58.43 12.27 26.37
N TYR A 293 57.62 11.22 26.56
CA TYR A 293 56.25 11.26 27.05
C TYR A 293 56.23 10.52 28.38
N GLU A 294 55.66 11.09 29.44
CA GLU A 294 55.50 10.44 30.75
C GLU A 294 54.05 10.53 31.20
N TRP A 295 53.40 9.38 31.35
CA TRP A 295 52.05 9.32 31.90
C TRP A 295 52.06 9.05 33.41
N SER A 296 51.13 9.70 34.11
CA SER A 296 50.95 9.57 35.55
C SER A 296 49.46 9.53 35.91
N ARG A 297 49.13 9.06 37.12
CA ARG A 297 47.77 9.19 37.66
C ARG A 297 47.57 10.65 38.08
N GLY A 298 46.53 11.28 37.55
CA GLY A 298 46.15 12.64 37.92
C GLY A 298 45.58 12.73 39.34
N PRO A 299 45.52 13.94 39.91
CA PRO A 299 45.02 14.16 41.27
C PRO A 299 43.58 13.65 41.44
N GLY A 300 43.33 12.91 42.52
CA GLY A 300 42.03 12.33 42.85
C GLY A 300 41.85 10.85 42.48
N SER A 301 42.74 10.25 41.68
CA SER A 301 42.65 8.84 41.23
C SER A 301 43.61 7.87 41.93
N GLU A 302 44.13 8.25 43.10
CA GLU A 302 45.16 7.48 43.82
C GLU A 302 44.64 6.17 44.43
N SER A 303 43.35 6.12 44.80
CA SER A 303 42.75 5.03 45.57
C SER A 303 42.17 3.86 44.75
N LYS A 304 42.25 3.90 43.41
CA LYS A 304 41.74 2.84 42.54
C LYS A 304 42.88 2.00 41.95
N GLU A 305 42.66 0.70 41.82
CA GLU A 305 43.54 -0.15 41.01
C GLU A 305 43.24 0.07 39.52
N VAL A 306 44.31 0.15 38.72
CA VAL A 306 44.28 0.25 37.25
C VAL A 306 45.66 -0.15 36.73
N THR A 307 45.68 -0.99 35.70
CA THR A 307 46.90 -1.41 35.02
C THR A 307 47.24 -0.41 33.93
N MET A 308 48.49 0.09 33.93
CA MET A 308 48.99 1.09 32.99
C MET A 308 50.17 0.50 32.21
N GLN A 309 50.13 0.55 30.88
CA GLN A 309 51.19 0.08 29.98
C GLN A 309 51.49 1.13 28.91
N GLY A 310 52.74 1.22 28.41
CA GLY A 310 53.14 2.28 27.49
C GLY A 310 53.35 3.64 28.16
N VAL A 311 53.64 3.66 29.47
CA VAL A 311 53.75 4.86 30.33
C VAL A 311 54.77 5.88 29.83
N GLU A 312 55.86 5.43 29.20
CA GLU A 312 56.92 6.30 28.64
C GLU A 312 56.70 6.60 27.12
N THR A 313 55.46 6.49 26.63
CA THR A 313 55.15 6.50 25.19
C THR A 313 53.94 7.40 24.86
N PRO A 314 53.77 7.84 23.59
CA PRO A 314 52.57 8.58 23.18
C PRO A 314 51.28 7.75 23.17
N TYR A 315 51.29 6.47 23.58
CA TYR A 315 50.11 5.60 23.64
C TYR A 315 50.02 4.88 25.00
N LEU A 316 49.21 5.41 25.91
CA LEU A 316 48.97 4.81 27.22
C LEU A 316 47.81 3.80 27.11
N HIS A 317 48.12 2.52 27.29
CA HIS A 317 47.12 1.46 27.39
C HIS A 317 46.68 1.29 28.85
N LEU A 318 45.37 1.32 29.07
CA LEU A 318 44.71 1.12 30.36
C LEU A 318 43.89 -0.17 30.36
N SER A 319 43.98 -0.95 31.43
CA SER A 319 43.19 -2.18 31.60
C SER A 319 42.86 -2.47 33.06
N SER A 320 41.88 -3.35 33.26
CA SER A 320 41.25 -3.66 34.57
C SER A 320 40.61 -2.43 35.22
N LEU A 321 39.92 -1.61 34.40
CA LEU A 321 39.14 -0.46 34.89
C LEU A 321 37.83 -0.91 35.53
N GLU A 322 37.58 -0.49 36.77
CA GLU A 322 36.30 -0.64 37.49
C GLU A 322 35.43 0.61 37.30
N ALA A 323 34.21 0.62 37.83
CA ALA A 323 33.28 1.74 37.64
C ALA A 323 33.71 3.07 38.32
N GLY A 324 33.19 4.18 37.78
CA GLY A 324 33.43 5.55 38.19
C GLY A 324 34.60 6.22 37.46
N ASP A 325 34.95 7.42 37.90
CA ASP A 325 35.92 8.28 37.21
C ASP A 325 37.38 7.98 37.53
N TYR A 326 38.24 8.24 36.54
CA TYR A 326 39.70 8.21 36.62
C TYR A 326 40.27 9.46 35.94
N THR A 327 41.43 9.92 36.39
CA THR A 327 42.16 11.07 35.87
C THR A 327 43.59 10.65 35.55
N PHE A 328 44.08 10.98 34.36
CA PHE A 328 45.44 10.69 33.91
C PHE A 328 46.10 11.98 33.43
N GLN A 329 47.38 12.13 33.75
CA GLN A 329 48.17 13.31 33.39
C GLN A 329 49.34 12.87 32.50
N LEU A 330 49.40 13.43 31.30
CA LEU A 330 50.54 13.35 30.39
C LEU A 330 51.48 14.51 30.67
N MET A 331 52.77 14.24 30.80
CA MET A 331 53.85 15.20 30.71
C MET A 331 54.64 14.93 29.42
N VAL A 332 55.03 15.97 28.69
CA VAL A 332 55.94 15.87 27.55
C VAL A 332 57.19 16.70 27.79
N THR A 333 58.33 16.21 27.30
CA THR A 333 59.63 16.91 27.35
C THR A 333 60.23 17.00 25.95
N ASP A 334 60.70 18.18 25.58
CA ASP A 334 61.39 18.45 24.31
C ASP A 334 62.89 18.10 24.35
N SER A 335 63.60 18.31 23.24
CA SER A 335 65.05 18.17 23.16
C SER A 335 65.84 19.22 23.96
N SER A 336 65.22 20.35 24.31
CA SER A 336 65.78 21.45 25.10
C SER A 336 65.60 21.27 26.62
N ARG A 337 64.85 20.24 27.05
CA ARG A 337 64.36 19.94 28.41
C ARG A 337 63.30 20.90 28.97
N GLN A 338 62.56 21.62 28.13
CA GLN A 338 61.33 22.26 28.54
C GLN A 338 60.22 21.22 28.69
N GLN A 339 59.24 21.49 29.55
CA GLN A 339 58.19 20.53 29.91
C GLN A 339 56.81 21.15 29.93
N SER A 340 55.81 20.33 29.64
CA SER A 340 54.40 20.71 29.61
C SER A 340 53.51 19.56 30.00
N THR A 341 52.33 19.84 30.56
CA THR A 341 51.43 18.84 31.12
C THR A 341 49.97 19.03 30.68
N ALA A 342 49.31 17.93 30.34
CA ALA A 342 47.88 17.88 30.02
C ALA A 342 47.18 16.79 30.82
N VAL A 343 45.88 16.96 31.10
CA VAL A 343 45.07 16.02 31.89
C VAL A 343 43.88 15.56 31.07
N VAL A 344 43.56 14.26 31.16
CA VAL A 344 42.40 13.62 30.52
C VAL A 344 41.64 12.78 31.56
N THR A 345 40.31 12.78 31.48
CA THR A 345 39.45 11.96 32.36
C THR A 345 38.89 10.74 31.61
N VAL A 346 38.78 9.62 32.31
CA VAL A 346 38.14 8.39 31.82
C VAL A 346 37.02 8.03 32.79
N THR A 347 35.77 8.16 32.36
CA THR A 347 34.58 7.79 33.14
C THR A 347 34.15 6.38 32.77
N VAL A 348 34.09 5.48 33.76
CA VAL A 348 33.67 4.09 33.54
C VAL A 348 32.27 3.89 34.09
N GLN A 349 31.33 3.48 33.25
CA GLN A 349 29.92 3.30 33.61
C GLN A 349 29.54 1.82 33.66
N HIS A 350 28.53 1.47 34.46
CA HIS A 350 27.88 0.16 34.37
C HIS A 350 27.00 0.11 33.10
N GLU A 351 26.58 -1.09 32.70
CA GLU A 351 25.54 -1.26 31.68
C GLU A 351 24.18 -0.77 32.22
N ASP A 352 23.51 0.14 31.50
CA ASP A 352 22.13 0.54 31.77
C ASP A 352 21.14 -0.57 31.35
N ASN A 353 21.16 -1.68 32.08
CA ASN A 353 20.20 -2.77 31.90
C ASN A 353 18.82 -2.40 32.47
N ARG A 354 17.76 -2.56 31.68
CA ARG A 354 16.38 -2.26 32.10
C ARG A 354 15.62 -3.57 32.39
N PRO A 355 14.61 -3.56 33.27
CA PRO A 355 13.80 -4.76 33.49
C PRO A 355 13.01 -5.13 32.22
N PRO A 356 12.81 -6.43 31.95
CA PRO A 356 12.09 -6.90 30.77
C PRO A 356 10.63 -6.43 30.77
N VAL A 357 10.05 -6.27 29.58
CA VAL A 357 8.64 -5.89 29.40
C VAL A 357 7.80 -7.14 29.15
N ALA A 358 7.03 -7.55 30.15
CA ALA A 358 6.12 -8.70 30.07
C ALA A 358 4.89 -8.37 29.19
N VAL A 359 4.73 -9.04 28.05
CA VAL A 359 3.61 -8.82 27.12
C VAL A 359 2.94 -10.14 26.75
N ALA A 360 1.76 -10.37 27.32
CA ALA A 360 0.88 -11.47 26.94
C ALA A 360 0.12 -11.17 25.63
N GLY A 361 -0.54 -12.19 25.08
CA GLY A 361 -1.57 -12.06 24.05
C GLY A 361 -2.80 -11.27 24.55
N PRO A 362 -3.78 -10.99 23.67
CA PRO A 362 -5.06 -10.42 24.08
C PRO A 362 -5.88 -11.42 24.92
N ASP A 363 -6.74 -10.90 25.79
CA ASP A 363 -7.74 -11.69 26.51
C ASP A 363 -8.57 -12.55 25.55
N LYS A 364 -8.88 -13.79 25.98
CA LYS A 364 -9.58 -14.78 25.15
C LYS A 364 -11.00 -15.03 25.66
N GLU A 365 -11.97 -15.01 24.76
CA GLU A 365 -13.27 -15.61 24.98
C GLU A 365 -13.36 -16.95 24.23
N LEU A 366 -13.87 -17.98 24.91
CA LEU A 366 -13.99 -19.34 24.39
C LEU A 366 -15.40 -19.87 24.67
N VAL A 367 -15.88 -20.79 23.82
CA VAL A 367 -17.16 -21.48 23.99
C VAL A 367 -16.90 -22.89 24.50
N PHE A 368 -17.66 -23.33 25.51
CA PHE A 368 -17.59 -24.68 26.07
C PHE A 368 -18.46 -25.66 25.24
N PRO A 369 -17.99 -26.87 24.90
CA PRO A 369 -16.73 -27.49 25.34
C PRO A 369 -15.49 -27.00 24.56
N VAL A 370 -14.39 -26.80 25.29
CA VAL A 370 -13.06 -26.53 24.73
C VAL A 370 -12.04 -27.46 25.38
N GLU A 371 -11.26 -28.18 24.58
CA GLU A 371 -10.28 -29.15 25.08
C GLU A 371 -9.05 -28.44 25.69
N HIS A 372 -8.51 -27.47 24.96
CA HIS A 372 -7.31 -26.72 25.32
C HIS A 372 -7.27 -25.35 24.64
N THR A 373 -6.44 -24.43 25.16
CA THR A 373 -6.05 -23.20 24.47
C THR A 373 -4.59 -22.84 24.78
N THR A 374 -3.97 -22.01 23.95
CA THR A 374 -2.62 -21.48 24.19
C THR A 374 -2.61 -20.21 25.02
N LEU A 375 -1.52 -19.95 25.73
CA LEU A 375 -1.19 -18.68 26.36
C LEU A 375 0.10 -18.18 25.70
N ASP A 376 0.05 -17.03 25.02
CA ASP A 376 1.17 -16.49 24.25
C ASP A 376 1.79 -15.29 24.98
N GLY A 377 3.11 -15.33 25.15
CA GLY A 377 3.96 -14.31 25.76
C GLY A 377 5.16 -13.94 24.88
N SER A 378 5.22 -14.44 23.64
CA SER A 378 6.33 -14.29 22.69
C SER A 378 6.61 -12.84 22.25
N ARG A 379 5.70 -11.92 22.57
CA ARG A 379 5.84 -10.47 22.35
C ARG A 379 6.49 -9.73 23.51
N SER A 380 6.87 -10.43 24.58
CA SER A 380 7.66 -9.87 25.67
C SER A 380 9.05 -9.50 25.14
N SER A 381 9.59 -8.37 25.57
CA SER A 381 10.84 -7.82 25.02
C SER A 381 11.74 -7.25 26.10
N ASP A 382 13.05 -7.31 25.86
CA ASP A 382 14.12 -6.88 26.74
C ASP A 382 15.27 -6.33 25.88
N ASP A 383 16.20 -5.55 26.46
CA ASP A 383 17.35 -5.02 25.69
C ASP A 383 18.58 -5.93 25.68
N HIS A 384 18.73 -6.85 26.65
CA HIS A 384 19.82 -7.83 26.69
C HIS A 384 19.33 -9.26 26.43
N GLY A 385 18.04 -9.54 26.68
CA GLY A 385 17.33 -10.74 26.25
C GLY A 385 16.65 -11.49 27.39
N ILE A 386 15.42 -11.97 27.14
CA ILE A 386 14.64 -12.75 28.13
C ILE A 386 15.16 -14.20 28.16
N VAL A 387 15.78 -14.59 29.27
CA VAL A 387 16.31 -15.95 29.48
C VAL A 387 15.29 -16.89 30.15
N PHE A 388 14.24 -16.34 30.78
CA PHE A 388 13.28 -17.10 31.56
C PHE A 388 11.85 -16.58 31.36
N TYR A 389 10.93 -17.50 31.12
CA TYR A 389 9.48 -17.30 31.09
C TYR A 389 8.85 -18.20 32.16
N HIS A 390 7.73 -17.82 32.76
CA HIS A 390 6.94 -18.68 33.63
C HIS A 390 5.47 -18.27 33.65
N TRP A 391 4.58 -19.22 33.37
CA TRP A 391 3.13 -19.05 33.43
C TRP A 391 2.51 -19.70 34.66
N GLU A 392 1.70 -18.96 35.40
CA GLU A 392 0.95 -19.49 36.55
C GLU A 392 -0.55 -19.19 36.46
N HIS A 393 -1.38 -20.15 36.90
CA HIS A 393 -2.81 -19.97 37.06
C HIS A 393 -3.11 -19.27 38.40
N VAL A 394 -3.57 -18.01 38.34
CA VAL A 394 -3.76 -17.15 39.51
C VAL A 394 -5.10 -17.40 40.20
N ARG A 395 -6.17 -17.60 39.40
CA ARG A 395 -7.54 -17.81 39.85
C ARG A 395 -8.44 -18.29 38.71
N GLY A 396 -9.40 -19.13 39.02
CA GLY A 396 -10.41 -19.66 38.09
C GLY A 396 -11.46 -20.49 38.84
N PRO A 397 -12.56 -20.90 38.18
CA PRO A 397 -13.60 -21.73 38.78
C PRO A 397 -13.17 -23.19 39.04
N SER A 398 -12.13 -23.67 38.33
CA SER A 398 -11.57 -25.02 38.49
C SER A 398 -10.04 -24.95 38.58
N MET A 399 -9.43 -26.07 38.97
CA MET A 399 -8.03 -26.34 38.60
C MET A 399 -7.93 -26.59 37.09
N VAL A 400 -6.76 -26.35 36.52
CA VAL A 400 -6.44 -26.54 35.09
C VAL A 400 -5.08 -27.20 34.97
N GLU A 401 -4.87 -27.94 33.88
CA GLU A 401 -3.58 -28.55 33.55
C GLU A 401 -2.82 -27.61 32.59
N MET A 402 -1.52 -27.45 32.79
CA MET A 402 -0.69 -26.52 32.01
C MET A 402 0.59 -27.18 31.52
N GLU A 403 0.83 -27.11 30.22
CA GLU A 403 2.04 -27.58 29.55
C GLU A 403 2.91 -26.41 29.08
N ASN A 404 4.21 -26.64 28.93
CA ASN A 404 5.17 -25.64 28.44
C ASN A 404 5.20 -24.34 29.28
N VAL A 405 4.90 -24.47 30.59
CA VAL A 405 4.82 -23.39 31.58
C VAL A 405 6.02 -22.44 31.55
N ASP A 406 7.24 -22.97 31.41
CA ASP A 406 8.47 -22.16 31.44
C ASP A 406 8.94 -21.70 30.04
N LYS A 407 8.02 -21.59 29.08
CA LYS A 407 8.28 -21.13 27.70
C LYS A 407 7.43 -19.91 27.34
N ALA A 408 7.86 -19.21 26.28
CA ALA A 408 7.14 -18.06 25.73
C ALA A 408 5.70 -18.38 25.27
N ILE A 409 5.40 -19.64 24.93
CA ILE A 409 4.04 -20.10 24.66
C ILE A 409 3.77 -21.34 25.53
N ALA A 410 2.72 -21.26 26.36
CA ALA A 410 2.19 -22.37 27.15
C ALA A 410 0.86 -22.87 26.57
N THR A 411 0.43 -24.07 26.97
CA THR A 411 -0.89 -24.63 26.65
C THR A 411 -1.62 -24.91 27.95
N VAL A 412 -2.92 -24.63 28.01
CA VAL A 412 -3.79 -24.92 29.17
C VAL A 412 -5.01 -25.73 28.74
N SER A 413 -5.34 -26.77 29.50
CA SER A 413 -6.42 -27.73 29.27
C SER A 413 -7.28 -27.93 30.53
N GLY A 414 -8.40 -28.65 30.40
CA GLY A 414 -9.34 -28.88 31.51
C GLY A 414 -10.22 -27.67 31.86
N LEU A 415 -10.36 -26.73 30.93
CA LEU A 415 -11.13 -25.50 31.09
C LEU A 415 -12.65 -25.78 31.18
N GLN A 416 -13.28 -25.30 32.24
CA GLN A 416 -14.74 -25.34 32.48
C GLN A 416 -15.36 -23.94 32.29
N VAL A 417 -16.68 -23.82 32.39
CA VAL A 417 -17.38 -22.53 32.23
C VAL A 417 -17.03 -21.57 33.38
N GLY A 418 -16.55 -20.37 33.03
CA GLY A 418 -16.19 -19.28 33.94
C GLY A 418 -14.92 -18.54 33.49
N THR A 419 -14.37 -17.69 34.37
CA THR A 419 -13.24 -16.81 34.02
C THR A 419 -11.97 -17.17 34.77
N TYR A 420 -10.92 -17.49 34.01
CA TYR A 420 -9.58 -17.81 34.48
C TYR A 420 -8.65 -16.61 34.27
N HIS A 421 -7.69 -16.44 35.17
CA HIS A 421 -6.63 -15.44 35.05
C HIS A 421 -5.28 -16.13 35.17
N PHE A 422 -4.40 -15.88 34.22
CA PHE A 422 -3.04 -16.39 34.18
C PHE A 422 -2.06 -15.23 34.33
N ARG A 423 -0.97 -15.42 35.07
CA ARG A 423 0.12 -14.45 35.17
C ARG A 423 1.33 -15.01 34.44
N LEU A 424 1.87 -14.22 33.51
CA LEU A 424 3.17 -14.43 32.91
C LEU A 424 4.20 -13.65 33.73
N THR A 425 5.31 -14.30 34.07
CA THR A 425 6.53 -13.68 34.58
C THR A 425 7.65 -13.87 33.57
N VAL A 426 8.43 -12.82 33.30
CA VAL A 426 9.65 -12.89 32.46
C VAL A 426 10.85 -12.33 33.22
N LYS A 427 12.05 -12.83 32.91
CA LYS A 427 13.33 -12.34 33.47
C LYS A 427 14.44 -12.21 32.43
N ASP A 428 15.28 -11.21 32.61
CA ASP A 428 16.55 -11.01 31.90
C ASP A 428 17.66 -11.91 32.48
N GLN A 429 18.88 -11.81 31.95
CA GLN A 429 20.03 -12.59 32.43
C GLN A 429 20.61 -12.06 33.77
N GLN A 430 20.30 -10.81 34.12
CA GLN A 430 20.74 -10.10 35.31
C GLN A 430 19.83 -10.38 36.53
N GLY A 431 18.66 -10.98 36.31
CA GLY A 431 17.68 -11.38 37.32
C GLY A 431 16.56 -10.37 37.58
N LEU A 432 16.47 -9.26 36.83
CA LEU A 432 15.31 -8.37 36.87
C LEU A 432 14.08 -9.09 36.32
N SER A 433 12.89 -8.66 36.74
CA SER A 433 11.66 -9.37 36.39
C SER A 433 10.47 -8.45 36.22
N SER A 434 9.57 -8.83 35.31
CA SER A 434 8.28 -8.17 35.11
C SER A 434 7.17 -9.21 34.98
N THR A 435 5.95 -8.78 35.30
CA THR A 435 4.77 -9.65 35.29
C THR A 435 3.59 -8.98 34.60
N THR A 436 2.81 -9.77 33.88
CA THR A 436 1.57 -9.33 33.22
C THR A 436 0.47 -10.39 33.38
N THR A 437 -0.79 -10.02 33.21
CA THR A 437 -1.94 -10.91 33.42
C THR A 437 -2.80 -11.04 32.17
N LEU A 438 -3.22 -12.27 31.88
CA LEU A 438 -4.05 -12.66 30.73
C LEU A 438 -5.34 -13.32 31.25
N THR A 439 -6.48 -12.87 30.74
CA THR A 439 -7.82 -13.38 31.09
C THR A 439 -8.31 -14.36 30.03
N VAL A 440 -8.89 -15.48 30.47
CA VAL A 440 -9.57 -16.45 29.60
C VAL A 440 -10.99 -16.69 30.13
N ALA A 441 -11.99 -16.20 29.40
CA ALA A 441 -13.40 -16.35 29.74
C ALA A 441 -14.05 -17.45 28.91
N VAL A 442 -14.42 -18.56 29.56
CA VAL A 442 -15.08 -19.70 28.92
C VAL A 442 -16.58 -19.58 29.19
N LYS A 443 -17.37 -19.35 28.14
CA LYS A 443 -18.83 -19.20 28.22
C LYS A 443 -19.48 -20.50 27.75
N LYS A 444 -20.64 -20.86 28.32
CA LYS A 444 -21.50 -21.84 27.65
C LYS A 444 -22.11 -21.15 26.41
N GLU A 445 -22.26 -21.89 25.33
CA GLU A 445 -23.05 -21.43 24.19
C GLU A 445 -24.50 -21.16 24.61
N ASN A 446 -25.04 -20.02 24.17
CA ASN A 446 -26.47 -19.75 24.25
C ASN A 446 -27.12 -20.34 23.00
N ASN A 447 -28.09 -21.23 23.22
CA ASN A 447 -28.93 -21.84 22.19
C ASN A 447 -30.38 -21.59 22.63
N SER A 448 -31.15 -20.84 21.86
CA SER A 448 -32.59 -20.72 22.08
C SER A 448 -33.30 -21.94 21.48
N PRO A 449 -34.48 -22.36 21.96
CA PRO A 449 -35.23 -23.42 21.30
C PRO A 449 -35.77 -22.91 19.96
N PRO A 450 -35.85 -23.77 18.92
CA PRO A 450 -36.35 -23.39 17.61
C PRO A 450 -37.79 -22.89 17.71
N ARG A 451 -38.21 -22.05 16.75
CA ARG A 451 -39.59 -21.63 16.58
C ARG A 451 -40.21 -22.41 15.43
N ALA A 452 -41.18 -23.27 15.74
CA ALA A 452 -41.98 -23.96 14.74
C ALA A 452 -42.92 -22.99 14.01
N GLN A 453 -43.09 -23.17 12.70
CA GLN A 453 -44.18 -22.53 11.94
C GLN A 453 -44.69 -23.48 10.86
N ALA A 454 -45.92 -23.97 11.02
CA ALA A 454 -46.50 -25.09 10.26
C ALA A 454 -47.43 -24.66 9.10
N GLY A 455 -47.48 -23.37 8.75
CA GLY A 455 -48.33 -22.83 7.67
C GLY A 455 -49.77 -22.47 8.07
N GLY A 456 -50.30 -23.06 9.16
CA GLY A 456 -51.59 -22.67 9.74
C GLY A 456 -52.81 -23.34 9.08
N ARG A 457 -53.86 -22.58 8.76
CA ARG A 457 -55.15 -23.12 8.26
C ARG A 457 -55.30 -22.97 6.75
N HIS A 458 -55.48 -24.10 6.09
CA HIS A 458 -55.76 -24.21 4.66
C HIS A 458 -57.18 -24.72 4.41
N VAL A 459 -57.76 -24.38 3.25
CA VAL A 459 -59.05 -24.90 2.79
C VAL A 459 -58.86 -25.47 1.39
N LEU A 460 -59.15 -26.76 1.24
CA LEU A 460 -59.09 -27.52 -0.01
C LEU A 460 -60.52 -27.79 -0.50
N VAL A 461 -60.74 -27.83 -1.82
CA VAL A 461 -62.06 -28.12 -2.41
C VAL A 461 -61.91 -29.20 -3.46
N LEU A 462 -62.65 -30.30 -3.29
CA LEU A 462 -62.67 -31.41 -4.24
C LEU A 462 -63.15 -30.92 -5.63
N PRO A 463 -62.66 -31.48 -6.76
CA PRO A 463 -61.90 -32.73 -6.86
C PRO A 463 -60.40 -32.62 -6.55
N ASN A 464 -59.86 -31.42 -6.25
CA ASN A 464 -58.45 -31.34 -5.84
C ASN A 464 -58.30 -32.02 -4.47
N ASN A 465 -57.47 -33.05 -4.40
CA ASN A 465 -57.31 -33.94 -3.25
C ASN A 465 -55.84 -34.04 -2.78
N SER A 466 -54.97 -33.13 -3.24
CA SER A 466 -53.60 -32.98 -2.77
C SER A 466 -53.32 -31.55 -2.30
N ILE A 467 -52.36 -31.42 -1.37
CA ILE A 467 -51.91 -30.14 -0.82
C ILE A 467 -50.50 -30.27 -0.24
N THR A 468 -49.72 -29.19 -0.33
CA THR A 468 -48.45 -29.00 0.38
C THR A 468 -48.67 -28.17 1.63
N LEU A 469 -48.11 -28.56 2.78
CA LEU A 469 -48.01 -27.71 3.96
C LEU A 469 -46.57 -27.21 4.12
N ASP A 470 -46.40 -25.88 4.18
CA ASP A 470 -45.10 -25.20 4.25
C ASP A 470 -44.67 -25.03 5.71
N GLY A 471 -43.67 -25.83 6.11
CA GLY A 471 -42.98 -25.73 7.40
C GLY A 471 -41.63 -25.00 7.35
N SER A 472 -41.19 -24.59 6.15
CA SER A 472 -39.82 -24.08 5.88
C SER A 472 -39.52 -22.71 6.50
N ARG A 473 -40.54 -22.09 7.11
CA ARG A 473 -40.45 -20.81 7.84
C ARG A 473 -40.12 -20.99 9.32
N SER A 474 -40.00 -22.24 9.78
CA SER A 474 -39.49 -22.55 11.11
C SER A 474 -38.05 -22.05 11.23
N ALA A 475 -37.73 -21.34 12.31
CA ALA A 475 -36.49 -20.57 12.43
C ALA A 475 -35.85 -20.77 13.81
N ASP A 476 -34.52 -20.68 13.87
CA ASP A 476 -33.68 -21.03 15.01
C ASP A 476 -32.39 -20.20 14.97
N ASP A 477 -31.71 -20.00 16.10
CA ASP A 477 -30.44 -19.25 16.17
C ASP A 477 -29.21 -20.06 15.73
N GLN A 478 -29.27 -21.39 15.73
CA GLN A 478 -28.21 -22.28 15.22
C GLN A 478 -28.60 -23.00 13.92
N GLY A 479 -29.89 -23.25 13.72
CA GLY A 479 -30.49 -23.82 12.52
C GLY A 479 -31.31 -25.09 12.80
N VAL A 480 -32.47 -25.20 12.14
CA VAL A 480 -33.33 -26.39 12.27
C VAL A 480 -32.70 -27.58 11.54
N VAL A 481 -32.33 -28.62 12.31
CA VAL A 481 -31.67 -29.84 11.82
C VAL A 481 -32.69 -30.94 11.45
N SER A 482 -33.84 -31.01 12.13
CA SER A 482 -34.89 -31.98 11.76
C SER A 482 -36.31 -31.41 11.80
N TYR A 483 -37.15 -31.97 10.94
CA TYR A 483 -38.58 -31.71 10.84
C TYR A 483 -39.32 -33.03 11.05
N LEU A 484 -40.45 -33.01 11.77
CA LEU A 484 -41.32 -34.18 11.95
C LEU A 484 -42.79 -33.76 12.01
N TRP A 485 -43.57 -34.16 11.01
CA TRP A 485 -45.01 -33.95 10.94
C TRP A 485 -45.77 -35.14 11.52
N ILE A 486 -46.55 -34.90 12.57
CA ILE A 486 -47.38 -35.91 13.23
C ILE A 486 -48.85 -35.58 12.93
N ARG A 487 -49.56 -36.50 12.26
CA ARG A 487 -51.02 -36.39 12.07
C ARG A 487 -51.71 -36.59 13.41
N ASP A 488 -52.65 -35.70 13.75
CA ASP A 488 -53.46 -35.87 14.95
C ASP A 488 -54.42 -37.05 14.80
N GLY A 489 -54.57 -37.88 15.84
CA GLY A 489 -55.37 -39.10 15.83
C GLY A 489 -56.89 -38.89 15.69
N GLN A 490 -57.39 -37.66 15.78
CA GLN A 490 -58.79 -37.32 15.45
C GLN A 490 -58.99 -36.93 13.97
N SER A 491 -57.90 -36.81 13.19
CA SER A 491 -57.98 -36.53 11.75
C SER A 491 -58.45 -37.75 10.96
N PRO A 492 -59.03 -37.58 9.75
CA PRO A 492 -59.33 -38.70 8.87
C PRO A 492 -58.09 -39.54 8.56
N ALA A 493 -58.25 -40.87 8.63
CA ALA A 493 -57.18 -41.83 8.33
C ALA A 493 -56.83 -41.84 6.83
N ALA A 494 -57.84 -41.71 5.95
CA ALA A 494 -57.63 -41.62 4.50
C ALA A 494 -56.90 -40.34 4.10
N GLY A 495 -55.95 -40.45 3.18
CA GLY A 495 -55.07 -39.35 2.78
C GLY A 495 -53.62 -39.72 3.09
N ASP A 496 -52.77 -39.72 2.07
CA ASP A 496 -51.48 -40.40 2.09
C ASP A 496 -50.34 -39.37 2.05
N VAL A 497 -49.24 -39.66 2.76
CA VAL A 497 -48.02 -38.85 2.77
C VAL A 497 -47.13 -39.32 1.62
N ILE A 498 -46.71 -38.39 0.76
CA ILE A 498 -45.83 -38.68 -0.39
C ILE A 498 -44.36 -38.58 0.02
N ASP A 499 -43.50 -39.44 -0.54
CA ASP A 499 -42.03 -39.40 -0.52
C ASP A 499 -41.36 -39.22 0.86
N GLY A 500 -41.99 -39.69 1.95
CA GLY A 500 -41.45 -39.52 3.31
C GLY A 500 -41.41 -38.06 3.78
N SER A 501 -42.25 -37.20 3.19
CA SER A 501 -42.34 -35.77 3.52
C SER A 501 -42.86 -35.47 4.93
N ASP A 502 -43.23 -36.49 5.72
CA ASP A 502 -43.39 -36.38 7.16
C ASP A 502 -42.09 -35.97 7.87
N ARG A 503 -40.92 -36.13 7.22
CA ARG A 503 -39.61 -35.72 7.77
C ARG A 503 -38.96 -34.54 7.06
N SER A 504 -39.71 -33.79 6.25
CA SER A 504 -39.20 -32.66 5.48
C SER A 504 -39.82 -31.33 5.91
N ALA A 505 -39.22 -30.22 5.48
CA ALA A 505 -39.75 -28.88 5.67
C ALA A 505 -41.07 -28.61 4.90
N ALA A 506 -41.52 -29.52 4.02
CA ALA A 506 -42.74 -29.34 3.22
C ALA A 506 -43.51 -30.67 3.09
N LEU A 507 -44.54 -30.85 3.93
CA LEU A 507 -45.37 -32.06 3.96
C LEU A 507 -46.23 -32.14 2.69
N GLN A 508 -46.13 -33.23 1.95
CA GLN A 508 -46.87 -33.50 0.73
C GLN A 508 -47.99 -34.50 1.01
N LEU A 509 -49.24 -34.08 0.82
CA LEU A 509 -50.42 -34.90 1.05
C LEU A 509 -51.18 -35.14 -0.25
N THR A 510 -51.70 -36.35 -0.42
CA THR A 510 -52.61 -36.74 -1.52
C THR A 510 -53.78 -37.58 -1.00
N ASN A 511 -54.69 -37.99 -1.88
CA ASN A 511 -55.82 -38.88 -1.57
C ASN A 511 -56.74 -38.35 -0.44
N LEU A 512 -56.76 -37.03 -0.23
CA LEU A 512 -57.54 -36.39 0.82
C LEU A 512 -59.05 -36.50 0.54
N VAL A 513 -59.84 -36.72 1.59
CA VAL A 513 -61.30 -36.86 1.54
C VAL A 513 -61.99 -35.74 2.33
N GLU A 514 -63.30 -35.60 2.14
CA GLU A 514 -64.15 -34.62 2.83
C GLU A 514 -64.02 -34.75 4.37
N GLY A 515 -63.51 -33.70 5.04
CA GLY A 515 -63.14 -33.75 6.45
C GLY A 515 -62.21 -32.61 6.89
N VAL A 516 -61.76 -32.63 8.15
CA VAL A 516 -60.76 -31.69 8.69
C VAL A 516 -59.56 -32.48 9.20
N TYR A 517 -58.38 -32.19 8.66
CA TYR A 517 -57.12 -32.78 9.08
C TYR A 517 -56.35 -31.81 9.96
N THR A 518 -55.68 -32.32 10.98
CA THR A 518 -54.76 -31.57 11.84
C THR A 518 -53.40 -32.26 11.84
N PHE A 519 -52.33 -31.49 11.61
CA PHE A 519 -50.95 -31.96 11.65
C PHE A 519 -50.15 -31.09 12.61
N ARG A 520 -49.37 -31.71 13.49
CA ARG A 520 -48.41 -31.04 14.35
C ARG A 520 -47.03 -31.16 13.72
N LEU A 521 -46.42 -30.04 13.34
CA LEU A 521 -45.00 -29.99 13.01
C LEU A 521 -44.22 -29.90 14.32
N ARG A 522 -43.22 -30.77 14.50
CA ARG A 522 -42.13 -30.60 15.45
C ARG A 522 -40.86 -30.27 14.68
N VAL A 523 -40.10 -29.29 15.16
CA VAL A 523 -38.75 -28.98 14.66
C VAL A 523 -37.73 -29.17 15.77
N THR A 524 -36.50 -29.57 15.42
CA THR A 524 -35.38 -29.67 16.36
C THR A 524 -34.16 -28.92 15.84
N ASP A 525 -33.42 -28.29 16.75
CA ASP A 525 -32.08 -27.76 16.49
C ASP A 525 -31.02 -28.89 16.49
N GLY A 526 -29.74 -28.51 16.44
CA GLY A 526 -28.60 -29.43 16.56
C GLY A 526 -28.22 -29.83 17.99
N GLN A 527 -28.72 -29.13 19.01
CA GLN A 527 -28.44 -29.40 20.43
C GLN A 527 -29.52 -30.30 21.09
N GLY A 528 -30.61 -30.56 20.39
CA GLY A 528 -31.73 -31.41 20.82
C GLY A 528 -32.92 -30.66 21.42
N ALA A 529 -32.95 -29.31 21.42
CA ALA A 529 -34.15 -28.58 21.80
C ALA A 529 -35.18 -28.61 20.66
N SER A 530 -36.45 -28.40 20.99
CA SER A 530 -37.55 -28.58 20.02
C SER A 530 -38.82 -27.82 20.39
N ASP A 531 -39.53 -27.35 19.38
CA ASP A 531 -40.84 -26.69 19.48
C ASP A 531 -41.88 -27.36 18.56
N THR A 532 -43.17 -27.07 18.77
CA THR A 532 -44.25 -27.60 17.93
C THR A 532 -45.34 -26.57 17.58
N ASP A 533 -45.69 -26.48 16.31
CA ASP A 533 -46.83 -25.71 15.78
C ASP A 533 -47.83 -26.63 15.06
N THR A 534 -49.05 -26.17 14.82
CA THR A 534 -50.15 -26.97 14.27
C THR A 534 -50.74 -26.38 12.99
N ALA A 535 -50.76 -27.19 11.95
CA ALA A 535 -51.45 -26.93 10.69
C ALA A 535 -52.83 -27.61 10.66
N THR A 536 -53.78 -27.02 9.93
CA THR A 536 -55.11 -27.60 9.69
C THR A 536 -55.50 -27.51 8.22
N VAL A 537 -56.14 -28.56 7.69
CA VAL A 537 -56.65 -28.61 6.31
C VAL A 537 -58.12 -28.98 6.33
N GLU A 538 -58.98 -28.04 5.95
CA GLU A 538 -60.42 -28.26 5.79
C GLU A 538 -60.71 -28.66 4.33
N VAL A 539 -61.11 -29.92 4.10
CA VAL A 539 -61.39 -30.46 2.76
C VAL A 539 -62.90 -30.46 2.51
N ARG A 540 -63.35 -29.62 1.58
CA ARG A 540 -64.75 -29.41 1.25
C ARG A 540 -65.20 -30.24 0.03
N PRO A 541 -66.50 -30.64 -0.04
CA PRO A 541 -67.05 -31.35 -1.19
C PRO A 541 -67.02 -30.49 -2.47
N ASP A 542 -66.96 -31.15 -3.63
CA ASP A 542 -67.04 -30.49 -4.94
C ASP A 542 -68.43 -29.81 -5.10
N PRO A 543 -68.50 -28.49 -5.36
CA PRO A 543 -69.78 -27.82 -5.62
C PRO A 543 -70.53 -28.40 -6.84
N ARG A 544 -69.86 -29.15 -7.73
CA ARG A 544 -70.47 -29.83 -8.88
C ARG A 544 -70.91 -31.27 -8.60
N LYS A 545 -70.80 -31.80 -7.38
CA LYS A 545 -71.11 -33.20 -6.98
C LYS A 545 -72.51 -33.69 -7.42
N SER A 546 -73.47 -32.78 -7.66
CA SER A 546 -74.83 -33.04 -8.17
C SER A 546 -74.97 -33.05 -9.71
N GLY A 547 -73.95 -32.62 -10.44
CA GLY A 547 -73.86 -32.64 -11.91
C GLY A 547 -72.99 -33.78 -12.47
N LEU A 548 -72.37 -34.59 -11.60
CA LEU A 548 -71.49 -35.70 -12.00
C LEU A 548 -72.27 -36.99 -12.32
N VAL A 549 -71.98 -37.52 -13.50
CA VAL A 549 -72.45 -38.83 -14.01
C VAL A 549 -71.34 -39.86 -13.85
N GLU A 550 -71.72 -41.08 -13.48
CA GLU A 550 -70.83 -42.22 -13.30
C GLU A 550 -71.09 -43.24 -14.43
N LEU A 551 -70.10 -43.45 -15.31
CA LEU A 551 -70.19 -44.39 -16.43
C LEU A 551 -69.21 -45.56 -16.22
N ILE A 552 -69.74 -46.77 -16.08
CA ILE A 552 -68.94 -47.98 -15.85
C ILE A 552 -68.83 -48.75 -17.16
N LEU A 553 -67.60 -48.99 -17.62
CA LEU A 553 -67.26 -49.61 -18.91
C LEU A 553 -66.55 -50.95 -18.71
N GLN A 554 -66.80 -51.91 -19.60
CA GLN A 554 -66.12 -53.21 -19.62
C GLN A 554 -64.73 -53.12 -20.30
N VAL A 555 -63.81 -52.37 -19.68
CA VAL A 555 -62.39 -52.25 -20.04
C VAL A 555 -61.58 -51.98 -18.77
N SER A 556 -60.36 -52.51 -18.66
CA SER A 556 -59.47 -52.23 -17.52
C SER A 556 -58.76 -50.88 -17.69
N VAL A 557 -58.47 -50.18 -16.59
CA VAL A 557 -57.94 -48.80 -16.64
C VAL A 557 -56.60 -48.73 -17.39
N GLY A 558 -55.72 -49.70 -17.18
CA GLY A 558 -54.41 -49.78 -17.86
C GLY A 558 -54.49 -50.09 -19.36
N GLN A 559 -55.67 -50.43 -19.89
CA GLN A 559 -55.91 -50.65 -21.32
C GLN A 559 -56.62 -49.47 -21.99
N LEU A 560 -57.25 -48.57 -21.23
CA LEU A 560 -57.95 -47.40 -21.75
C LEU A 560 -56.95 -46.28 -22.11
N THR A 561 -56.63 -46.15 -23.40
CA THR A 561 -55.70 -45.10 -23.86
C THR A 561 -56.37 -43.73 -23.95
N GLU A 562 -55.58 -42.67 -23.89
CA GLU A 562 -56.07 -41.28 -24.00
C GLU A 562 -56.83 -41.02 -25.32
N GLN A 563 -56.37 -41.64 -26.43
CA GLN A 563 -57.06 -41.59 -27.73
C GLN A 563 -58.43 -42.30 -27.70
N GLN A 564 -58.54 -43.40 -26.95
CA GLN A 564 -59.80 -44.12 -26.77
C GLN A 564 -60.76 -43.36 -25.86
N LYS A 565 -60.24 -42.67 -24.82
CA LYS A 565 -61.01 -41.76 -23.98
C LYS A 565 -61.58 -40.59 -24.81
N ASP A 566 -60.78 -39.95 -25.66
CA ASP A 566 -61.27 -38.86 -26.54
C ASP A 566 -62.30 -39.36 -27.57
N THR A 567 -62.12 -40.59 -28.07
CA THR A 567 -63.09 -41.26 -28.96
C THR A 567 -64.42 -41.52 -28.25
N LEU A 568 -64.37 -42.04 -27.02
CA LEU A 568 -65.54 -42.23 -26.15
C LEU A 568 -66.26 -40.89 -25.87
N VAL A 569 -65.52 -39.83 -25.56
CA VAL A 569 -66.09 -38.49 -25.32
C VAL A 569 -66.84 -37.98 -26.55
N ARG A 570 -66.28 -38.13 -27.76
CA ARG A 570 -66.97 -37.77 -29.01
C ARG A 570 -68.25 -38.60 -29.24
N GLN A 571 -68.23 -39.90 -28.97
CA GLN A 571 -69.42 -40.76 -29.07
C GLN A 571 -70.50 -40.34 -28.07
N LEU A 572 -70.13 -40.05 -26.81
CA LEU A 572 -71.06 -39.54 -25.79
C LEU A 572 -71.65 -38.18 -26.17
N ALA A 573 -70.87 -37.30 -26.80
CA ALA A 573 -71.32 -36.00 -27.28
C ALA A 573 -72.40 -36.13 -28.36
N VAL A 574 -72.21 -37.06 -29.31
CA VAL A 574 -73.21 -37.39 -30.34
C VAL A 574 -74.51 -37.94 -29.71
N LEU A 575 -74.42 -38.90 -28.78
CA LEU A 575 -75.60 -39.47 -28.10
C LEU A 575 -76.40 -38.41 -27.32
N LEU A 576 -75.70 -37.45 -26.70
CA LEU A 576 -76.30 -36.38 -25.91
C LEU A 576 -76.73 -35.15 -26.73
N ASN A 577 -76.31 -35.05 -27.99
CA ASN A 577 -76.47 -33.87 -28.85
C ASN A 577 -75.86 -32.60 -28.20
N VAL A 578 -74.60 -32.70 -27.78
CA VAL A 578 -73.77 -31.61 -27.25
C VAL A 578 -72.42 -31.58 -27.98
N LEU A 579 -71.58 -30.56 -27.75
CA LEU A 579 -70.22 -30.55 -28.26
C LEU A 579 -69.32 -31.52 -27.47
N ASP A 580 -68.28 -32.06 -28.11
CA ASP A 580 -67.26 -32.85 -27.41
C ASP A 580 -66.54 -32.01 -26.34
N SER A 581 -66.32 -30.73 -26.62
CA SER A 581 -65.80 -29.75 -25.67
C SER A 581 -66.71 -29.45 -24.47
N ASP A 582 -68.01 -29.78 -24.52
CA ASP A 582 -68.95 -29.61 -23.40
C ASP A 582 -68.97 -30.79 -22.42
N ILE A 583 -68.39 -31.94 -22.79
CA ILE A 583 -68.23 -33.10 -21.91
C ILE A 583 -66.87 -32.99 -21.20
N LYS A 584 -66.90 -32.84 -19.87
CA LYS A 584 -65.70 -32.74 -19.05
C LYS A 584 -65.55 -33.99 -18.18
N VAL A 585 -64.64 -34.88 -18.57
CA VAL A 585 -64.17 -35.98 -17.73
C VAL A 585 -63.41 -35.39 -16.54
N GLN A 586 -63.78 -35.80 -15.33
CA GLN A 586 -63.19 -35.34 -14.07
C GLN A 586 -62.27 -36.38 -13.45
N LYS A 587 -62.64 -37.67 -13.51
CA LYS A 587 -61.86 -38.76 -12.94
C LYS A 587 -62.04 -40.03 -13.78
N ILE A 588 -60.96 -40.78 -13.95
CA ILE A 588 -60.97 -42.16 -14.42
C ILE A 588 -60.39 -43.01 -13.29
N GLN A 589 -61.04 -44.11 -12.93
CA GLN A 589 -60.62 -44.99 -11.84
C GLN A 589 -61.05 -46.44 -12.09
N ALA A 590 -60.41 -47.40 -11.44
CA ALA A 590 -60.82 -48.80 -11.51
C ALA A 590 -62.13 -49.01 -10.75
N HIS A 591 -63.04 -49.81 -11.33
CA HIS A 591 -64.18 -50.40 -10.63
C HIS A 591 -63.89 -51.86 -10.25
N SER A 592 -63.21 -52.57 -11.15
CA SER A 592 -62.60 -53.88 -10.95
C SER A 592 -61.47 -54.08 -11.95
N ASP A 593 -60.75 -55.19 -11.87
CA ASP A 593 -59.63 -55.55 -12.76
C ASP A 593 -59.99 -55.52 -14.26
N LEU A 594 -61.29 -55.65 -14.58
CA LEU A 594 -61.84 -55.69 -15.94
C LEU A 594 -62.85 -54.56 -16.22
N SER A 595 -63.01 -53.58 -15.32
CA SER A 595 -63.95 -52.47 -15.54
C SER A 595 -63.50 -51.12 -14.99
N THR A 596 -63.78 -50.08 -15.75
CA THR A 596 -63.34 -48.69 -15.51
C THR A 596 -64.54 -47.81 -15.24
N VAL A 597 -64.46 -46.98 -14.18
CA VAL A 597 -65.38 -45.85 -13.98
C VAL A 597 -64.81 -44.62 -14.67
N VAL A 598 -65.60 -44.01 -15.54
CA VAL A 598 -65.40 -42.66 -16.06
C VAL A 598 -66.40 -41.73 -15.39
N VAL A 599 -65.92 -40.79 -14.57
CA VAL A 599 -66.73 -39.74 -13.95
C VAL A 599 -66.62 -38.48 -14.78
N PHE A 600 -67.76 -37.94 -15.22
CA PHE A 600 -67.81 -36.72 -16.04
C PHE A 600 -69.02 -35.85 -15.69
N TYR A 601 -68.99 -34.59 -16.14
CA TYR A 601 -70.16 -33.73 -16.21
C TYR A 601 -70.33 -33.14 -17.61
N VAL A 602 -71.53 -32.63 -17.87
CA VAL A 602 -71.86 -31.92 -19.11
C VAL A 602 -72.22 -30.48 -18.74
N GLN A 603 -71.54 -29.52 -19.35
CA GLN A 603 -71.91 -28.11 -19.27
C GLN A 603 -72.74 -27.73 -20.50
N SER A 604 -73.67 -26.78 -20.35
CA SER A 604 -74.19 -26.06 -21.51
C SER A 604 -73.19 -25.01 -21.97
N GLY A 605 -73.23 -24.66 -23.26
CA GLY A 605 -72.57 -23.46 -23.78
C GLY A 605 -73.02 -22.16 -23.09
N PRO A 606 -72.36 -21.03 -23.39
CA PRO A 606 -72.48 -19.78 -22.61
C PRO A 606 -73.93 -19.30 -22.39
N PRO A 607 -74.35 -18.98 -21.15
CA PRO A 607 -73.57 -19.03 -19.90
C PRO A 607 -73.36 -20.46 -19.39
N PHE A 608 -72.12 -20.79 -19.02
CA PHE A 608 -71.73 -22.13 -18.58
C PHE A 608 -72.53 -22.60 -17.36
N LYS A 609 -73.42 -23.57 -17.58
CA LYS A 609 -74.26 -24.17 -16.53
C LYS A 609 -74.15 -25.69 -16.61
N VAL A 610 -73.73 -26.30 -15.51
CA VAL A 610 -73.67 -27.77 -15.41
C VAL A 610 -75.09 -28.33 -15.46
N LEU A 611 -75.33 -29.28 -16.36
CA LEU A 611 -76.61 -29.98 -16.48
C LEU A 611 -76.81 -30.91 -15.27
N LYS A 612 -78.06 -31.17 -14.88
CA LYS A 612 -78.31 -32.08 -13.75
C LYS A 612 -77.94 -33.50 -14.16
N ALA A 613 -77.15 -34.20 -13.34
CA ALA A 613 -76.69 -35.56 -13.67
C ALA A 613 -77.86 -36.50 -14.02
N ALA A 614 -78.96 -36.44 -13.26
CA ALA A 614 -80.16 -37.24 -13.51
C ALA A 614 -80.84 -36.97 -14.87
N GLU A 615 -80.69 -35.79 -15.46
CA GLU A 615 -81.22 -35.47 -16.79
C GLU A 615 -80.31 -36.07 -17.88
N VAL A 616 -78.99 -36.04 -17.69
CA VAL A 616 -77.99 -36.63 -18.58
C VAL A 616 -78.08 -38.17 -18.56
N THR A 617 -78.09 -38.78 -17.38
CA THR A 617 -78.19 -40.25 -17.18
C THR A 617 -79.47 -40.81 -17.82
N ARG A 618 -80.61 -40.13 -17.71
CA ARG A 618 -81.86 -40.51 -18.39
C ARG A 618 -81.78 -40.46 -19.91
N ASN A 619 -81.12 -39.44 -20.46
CA ASN A 619 -80.95 -39.31 -21.90
C ASN A 619 -80.07 -40.45 -22.44
N LEU A 620 -78.96 -40.76 -21.75
CA LEU A 620 -78.07 -41.88 -22.11
C LEU A 620 -78.78 -43.24 -22.05
N HIS A 621 -79.49 -43.56 -20.96
CA HIS A 621 -80.27 -44.81 -20.87
C HIS A 621 -81.30 -44.92 -21.99
N ARG A 622 -82.01 -43.83 -22.33
CA ARG A 622 -83.02 -43.80 -23.40
C ARG A 622 -82.43 -43.89 -24.81
N ARG A 623 -81.20 -43.43 -25.02
CA ARG A 623 -80.49 -43.52 -26.30
C ARG A 623 -79.91 -44.91 -26.52
N LEU A 624 -79.12 -45.40 -25.56
CA LEU A 624 -78.42 -46.68 -25.66
C LEU A 624 -79.37 -47.89 -25.68
N SER A 625 -80.56 -47.77 -25.07
CA SER A 625 -81.62 -48.79 -25.20
C SER A 625 -82.33 -48.80 -26.57
N LYS A 626 -82.21 -47.73 -27.37
CA LYS A 626 -82.84 -47.61 -28.70
C LYS A 626 -81.87 -47.84 -29.86
N GLU A 627 -80.67 -47.31 -29.75
CA GLU A 627 -79.67 -47.24 -30.84
C GLU A 627 -78.69 -48.44 -30.84
N LYS A 628 -78.98 -49.43 -30.00
CA LYS A 628 -78.14 -50.58 -29.59
C LYS A 628 -76.92 -50.17 -28.75
N ALA A 629 -76.46 -51.10 -27.92
CA ALA A 629 -75.35 -50.89 -26.98
C ALA A 629 -73.97 -50.80 -27.67
N ASP A 630 -73.90 -51.12 -28.96
CA ASP A 630 -72.65 -51.30 -29.72
C ASP A 630 -72.13 -49.99 -30.34
N PHE A 631 -72.81 -48.84 -30.13
CA PHE A 631 -72.36 -47.54 -30.64
C PHE A 631 -71.14 -46.98 -29.90
N LEU A 632 -70.96 -47.33 -28.62
CA LEU A 632 -69.82 -46.91 -27.81
C LEU A 632 -68.65 -47.88 -27.97
N LEU A 633 -67.43 -47.35 -28.03
CA LEU A 633 -66.18 -48.10 -28.19
C LEU A 633 -66.00 -49.23 -27.16
N PHE A 634 -66.57 -49.06 -25.97
CA PHE A 634 -66.59 -50.07 -24.91
C PHE A 634 -68.01 -50.33 -24.46
N LYS A 635 -68.32 -51.60 -24.19
CA LYS A 635 -69.62 -52.02 -23.66
C LYS A 635 -69.88 -51.38 -22.30
N VAL A 636 -71.00 -50.66 -22.19
CA VAL A 636 -71.46 -50.05 -20.95
C VAL A 636 -72.03 -51.11 -20.02
N LEU A 637 -71.55 -51.13 -18.78
CA LEU A 637 -72.04 -51.97 -17.70
C LEU A 637 -73.07 -51.24 -16.82
N ARG A 638 -72.91 -49.92 -16.63
CA ARG A 638 -73.84 -49.08 -15.85
C ARG A 638 -73.69 -47.60 -16.16
N ILE A 639 -74.76 -46.84 -15.96
CA ILE A 639 -74.77 -45.37 -15.99
C ILE A 639 -75.61 -44.89 -14.80
N ASP A 640 -74.96 -44.27 -13.82
CA ASP A 640 -75.58 -43.77 -12.59
C ASP A 640 -75.24 -42.28 -12.38
N THR A 641 -75.75 -41.68 -11.30
CA THR A 641 -75.27 -40.39 -10.80
C THR A 641 -74.34 -40.61 -9.61
N VAL A 642 -73.21 -39.89 -9.54
CA VAL A 642 -72.18 -40.11 -8.50
C VAL A 642 -72.78 -39.97 -7.10
N GLY A 643 -73.48 -38.85 -6.86
CA GLY A 643 -74.38 -38.72 -5.72
C GLY A 643 -75.70 -39.47 -5.96
N CYS A 644 -76.27 -40.06 -4.91
CA CYS A 644 -77.65 -40.51 -4.92
C CYS A 644 -78.59 -39.31 -5.11
N LEU A 645 -79.30 -39.24 -6.26
CA LEU A 645 -80.22 -38.15 -6.60
C LEU A 645 -81.66 -38.60 -6.87
N LEU A 646 -81.96 -39.90 -6.71
CA LEU A 646 -83.31 -40.43 -6.87
C LEU A 646 -84.21 -40.01 -5.71
N LYS A 647 -85.32 -39.34 -6.01
CA LYS A 647 -86.32 -38.90 -5.01
C LYS A 647 -87.20 -40.03 -4.45
N CYS A 648 -87.05 -41.27 -4.95
CA CYS A 648 -87.77 -42.47 -4.49
C CYS A 648 -89.28 -42.26 -4.24
N SER A 649 -89.93 -41.53 -5.15
CA SER A 649 -91.36 -41.16 -5.08
C SER A 649 -91.81 -40.45 -3.78
N GLY A 650 -90.88 -39.97 -2.94
CA GLY A 650 -91.19 -39.45 -1.60
C GLY A 650 -91.48 -40.53 -0.54
N HIS A 651 -91.33 -41.81 -0.88
CA HIS A 651 -91.72 -42.95 -0.04
C HIS A 651 -90.59 -43.95 0.20
N GLY A 652 -89.35 -43.52 0.00
CA GLY A 652 -88.13 -44.25 0.30
C GLY A 652 -86.92 -43.31 0.37
N HIS A 653 -85.76 -43.87 0.65
CA HIS A 653 -84.46 -43.21 0.49
C HIS A 653 -83.67 -43.97 -0.57
N CYS A 654 -82.78 -43.31 -1.32
CA CYS A 654 -81.91 -44.01 -2.24
C CYS A 654 -80.56 -44.32 -1.58
N ASP A 655 -80.05 -45.51 -1.86
CA ASP A 655 -78.82 -46.04 -1.29
C ASP A 655 -77.59 -45.48 -2.04
N PRO A 656 -76.62 -44.85 -1.35
CA PRO A 656 -75.40 -44.33 -1.99
C PRO A 656 -74.52 -45.42 -2.62
N ILE A 657 -74.65 -46.69 -2.22
CA ILE A 657 -73.88 -47.83 -2.71
C ILE A 657 -74.55 -48.46 -3.94
N THR A 658 -75.76 -49.01 -3.81
CA THR A 658 -76.45 -49.68 -4.94
C THR A 658 -77.09 -48.72 -5.93
N LYS A 659 -77.15 -47.41 -5.63
CA LYS A 659 -77.83 -46.34 -6.40
C LYS A 659 -79.33 -46.57 -6.62
N ARG A 660 -79.95 -47.49 -5.86
CA ARG A 660 -81.38 -47.87 -5.96
C ARG A 660 -82.20 -47.27 -4.83
N CYS A 661 -83.51 -47.27 -4.99
CA CYS A 661 -84.44 -46.83 -3.96
C CYS A 661 -84.76 -47.95 -2.96
N ILE A 662 -84.40 -47.73 -1.69
CA ILE A 662 -84.87 -48.53 -0.56
C ILE A 662 -86.20 -47.92 -0.09
N CYS A 663 -87.28 -48.61 -0.42
CA CYS A 663 -88.64 -48.19 -0.09
C CYS A 663 -88.93 -48.35 1.42
N SER A 664 -89.74 -47.44 1.95
CA SER A 664 -90.29 -47.58 3.30
C SER A 664 -91.28 -48.76 3.37
N GLN A 665 -91.50 -49.31 4.57
CA GLN A 665 -92.09 -50.64 4.80
C GLN A 665 -93.47 -50.92 4.15
N LEU A 666 -94.23 -49.88 3.76
CA LEU A 666 -95.55 -50.01 3.12
C LEU A 666 -95.53 -49.79 1.59
N TRP A 667 -94.34 -49.56 1.02
CA TRP A 667 -94.13 -49.21 -0.37
C TRP A 667 -93.14 -50.16 -1.05
N MET A 668 -93.30 -50.33 -2.35
CA MET A 668 -92.49 -51.21 -3.20
C MET A 668 -92.22 -50.57 -4.56
N GLU A 669 -91.25 -51.15 -5.26
CA GLU A 669 -90.81 -50.68 -6.57
C GLU A 669 -91.85 -50.99 -7.66
N ASN A 670 -92.09 -50.02 -8.56
CA ASN A 670 -92.99 -50.19 -9.69
C ASN A 670 -92.35 -51.14 -10.72
N LEU A 671 -92.75 -52.41 -10.69
CA LEU A 671 -92.22 -53.45 -11.56
C LEU A 671 -92.43 -53.14 -13.06
N ILE A 672 -93.51 -52.43 -13.42
CA ILE A 672 -93.77 -52.00 -14.81
C ILE A 672 -92.76 -50.92 -15.22
N GLN A 673 -92.57 -49.88 -14.39
CA GLN A 673 -91.61 -48.80 -14.65
C GLN A 673 -90.18 -49.35 -14.77
N ARG A 674 -89.82 -50.33 -13.92
CA ARG A 674 -88.51 -50.98 -13.87
C ARG A 674 -88.22 -51.87 -15.08
N TYR A 675 -89.14 -52.76 -15.46
CA TYR A 675 -88.88 -53.80 -16.47
C TYR A 675 -89.36 -53.44 -17.89
N ILE A 676 -90.26 -52.46 -18.05
CA ILE A 676 -90.91 -52.17 -19.35
C ILE A 676 -90.57 -50.76 -19.86
N ARG A 677 -90.05 -49.85 -19.02
CA ARG A 677 -89.99 -48.41 -19.34
C ARG A 677 -88.60 -47.77 -19.27
N ASP A 678 -88.30 -47.02 -18.20
CA ASP A 678 -87.11 -46.14 -18.12
C ASP A 678 -85.98 -46.74 -17.25
N GLY A 679 -86.16 -47.93 -16.67
CA GLY A 679 -85.13 -48.68 -15.92
C GLY A 679 -84.78 -48.14 -14.52
N GLU A 680 -85.14 -46.89 -14.21
CA GLU A 680 -84.92 -46.27 -12.90
C GLU A 680 -85.65 -46.97 -11.75
N SER A 681 -84.99 -47.04 -10.59
CA SER A 681 -85.56 -47.55 -9.35
C SER A 681 -86.48 -46.51 -8.69
N ASN A 682 -87.64 -46.92 -8.19
CA ASN A 682 -88.63 -46.03 -7.56
C ASN A 682 -89.38 -46.72 -6.40
N CYS A 683 -90.27 -45.98 -5.71
CA CYS A 683 -91.12 -46.51 -4.63
C CYS A 683 -92.57 -46.02 -4.77
N GLU A 684 -93.12 -46.18 -5.97
CA GLU A 684 -94.41 -45.62 -6.37
C GLU A 684 -95.61 -46.53 -6.00
N TRP A 685 -95.38 -47.83 -5.82
CA TRP A 685 -96.46 -48.79 -5.54
C TRP A 685 -96.64 -48.99 -4.03
N SER A 686 -97.86 -48.80 -3.53
CA SER A 686 -98.19 -49.23 -2.16
C SER A 686 -98.45 -50.73 -2.12
N VAL A 687 -97.80 -51.42 -1.18
CA VAL A 687 -97.96 -52.88 -0.96
C VAL A 687 -99.43 -53.23 -0.66
N PHE A 688 -100.17 -52.33 -0.01
CA PHE A 688 -101.60 -52.51 0.30
C PHE A 688 -102.47 -52.53 -0.96
N TYR A 689 -102.28 -51.58 -1.88
CA TYR A 689 -103.02 -51.58 -3.14
C TYR A 689 -102.61 -52.71 -4.08
N VAL A 690 -101.32 -53.08 -4.13
CA VAL A 690 -100.84 -54.22 -4.93
C VAL A 690 -101.39 -55.55 -4.38
N THR A 691 -101.44 -55.75 -3.07
CA THR A 691 -102.02 -56.96 -2.46
C THR A 691 -103.54 -57.02 -2.63
N ILE A 692 -104.27 -55.90 -2.54
CA ILE A 692 -105.71 -55.85 -2.88
C ILE A 692 -105.94 -56.14 -4.37
N LEU A 693 -105.11 -55.60 -5.28
CA LEU A 693 -105.23 -55.89 -6.71
C LEU A 693 -104.95 -57.37 -6.99
N ALA A 694 -103.92 -57.96 -6.36
CA ALA A 694 -103.62 -59.37 -6.49
C ALA A 694 -104.75 -60.26 -5.93
N LEU A 695 -105.27 -59.95 -4.74
CA LEU A 695 -106.38 -60.69 -4.13
C LEU A 695 -107.67 -60.57 -4.94
N THR A 696 -108.01 -59.38 -5.45
CA THR A 696 -109.18 -59.20 -6.32
C THR A 696 -109.02 -59.90 -7.66
N LEU A 697 -107.82 -59.92 -8.26
CA LEU A 697 -107.52 -60.73 -9.44
C LEU A 697 -107.61 -62.25 -9.15
N VAL A 698 -107.15 -62.73 -7.99
CA VAL A 698 -107.30 -64.14 -7.58
C VAL A 698 -108.77 -64.48 -7.31
N VAL A 699 -109.57 -63.58 -6.73
CA VAL A 699 -111.01 -63.77 -6.53
C VAL A 699 -111.80 -63.67 -7.84
N LEU A 700 -111.38 -62.82 -8.79
CA LEU A 700 -111.99 -62.72 -10.12
C LEU A 700 -111.64 -63.93 -10.99
N THR A 701 -110.38 -64.37 -11.02
CA THR A 701 -109.98 -65.58 -11.77
C THR A 701 -110.50 -66.86 -11.11
N GLY A 702 -110.47 -66.96 -9.78
CA GLY A 702 -111.14 -68.02 -9.01
C GLY A 702 -112.66 -68.00 -9.21
N GLY A 703 -113.27 -66.82 -9.25
CA GLY A 703 -114.69 -66.62 -9.53
C GLY A 703 -115.08 -67.00 -10.96
N LEU A 704 -114.29 -66.59 -11.97
CA LEU A 704 -114.48 -66.95 -13.38
C LEU A 704 -114.27 -68.44 -13.62
N THR A 705 -113.21 -69.03 -13.08
CA THR A 705 -112.98 -70.49 -13.18
C THR A 705 -114.07 -71.29 -12.46
N TRP A 706 -114.52 -70.85 -11.27
CA TRP A 706 -115.65 -71.45 -10.56
C TRP A 706 -116.98 -71.26 -11.31
N LEU A 707 -117.21 -70.11 -11.96
CA LEU A 707 -118.38 -69.84 -12.78
C LEU A 707 -118.39 -70.73 -14.03
N CYS A 708 -117.26 -70.86 -14.73
CA CYS A 708 -117.06 -71.81 -15.82
C CYS A 708 -117.32 -73.26 -15.35
N VAL A 709 -116.75 -73.68 -14.22
CA VAL A 709 -117.01 -74.99 -13.61
C VAL A 709 -118.48 -75.16 -13.22
N ARG A 710 -119.17 -74.11 -12.73
CA ARG A 710 -120.62 -74.15 -12.44
C ARG A 710 -121.48 -74.18 -13.69
N CYS A 711 -121.12 -73.52 -14.78
CA CYS A 711 -121.80 -73.63 -16.07
C CYS A 711 -121.63 -75.05 -16.64
N CYS A 712 -120.42 -75.60 -16.63
CA CYS A 712 -120.12 -76.98 -17.02
C CYS A 712 -120.86 -78.01 -16.14
N ARG A 713 -121.01 -77.76 -14.83
CA ARG A 713 -121.77 -78.64 -13.91
C ARG A 713 -123.29 -78.46 -13.99
N ARG A 714 -123.82 -77.25 -14.23
CA ARG A 714 -125.27 -76.99 -14.35
C ARG A 714 -125.90 -77.70 -15.55
N ARG A 715 -125.15 -77.94 -16.64
CA ARG A 715 -125.62 -78.76 -17.78
C ARG A 715 -125.69 -80.28 -17.49
N LYS A 716 -125.26 -80.78 -16.32
CA LYS A 716 -125.13 -82.23 -16.03
C LYS A 716 -125.83 -82.69 -14.73
N ARG A 717 -127.08 -82.25 -14.48
CA ARG A 717 -127.90 -82.74 -13.35
C ARG A 717 -129.38 -83.03 -13.70
N THR A 718 -129.64 -83.83 -14.73
CA THR A 718 -130.91 -84.55 -14.89
C THR A 718 -130.71 -85.95 -15.46
N LYS A 719 -131.47 -86.90 -14.88
CA LYS A 719 -131.80 -88.27 -15.35
C LYS A 719 -130.73 -89.38 -15.46
N ILE A 720 -130.90 -90.33 -14.52
CA ILE A 720 -131.04 -91.79 -14.74
C ILE A 720 -129.76 -92.66 -14.68
N ARG A 721 -129.98 -93.89 -14.15
CA ARG A 721 -129.02 -94.88 -13.65
C ARG A 721 -129.37 -96.24 -14.28
N LYS A 722 -128.43 -96.92 -14.94
CA LYS A 722 -128.53 -98.35 -15.32
C LYS A 722 -127.12 -99.01 -15.33
N LYS A 723 -127.10 -100.35 -15.35
CA LYS A 723 -125.92 -101.20 -15.05
C LYS A 723 -125.12 -101.61 -16.31
N THR A 724 -124.03 -102.36 -16.06
CA THR A 724 -123.04 -102.93 -16.99
C THR A 724 -121.99 -101.92 -17.49
N LYS A 725 -120.74 -102.32 -17.77
CA LYS A 725 -120.13 -103.67 -17.77
C LYS A 725 -118.74 -103.59 -17.12
N TYR A 726 -118.25 -104.69 -16.52
CA TYR A 726 -116.88 -104.72 -15.96
C TYR A 726 -115.86 -105.05 -17.05
N THR A 727 -114.77 -104.29 -17.07
CA THR A 727 -113.44 -104.70 -17.56
C THR A 727 -112.42 -104.33 -16.48
N ILE A 728 -111.38 -105.14 -16.35
CA ILE A 728 -110.40 -105.11 -15.26
C ILE A 728 -109.13 -104.36 -15.72
N LEU A 729 -108.21 -104.15 -14.78
CA LEU A 729 -106.80 -103.78 -14.93
C LEU A 729 -106.15 -104.41 -16.20
N ASP A 730 -105.12 -103.83 -16.84
CA ASP A 730 -104.08 -102.90 -16.37
C ASP A 730 -103.62 -101.93 -17.49
N ASN A 731 -102.70 -101.00 -17.18
CA ASN A 731 -101.84 -100.36 -18.20
C ASN A 731 -100.44 -100.02 -17.67
N MET A 732 -99.79 -101.02 -17.09
CA MET A 732 -98.35 -101.28 -17.28
C MET A 732 -98.17 -101.82 -18.72
N ASP A 733 -97.06 -101.62 -19.45
CA ASP A 733 -95.73 -101.09 -19.11
C ASP A 733 -95.11 -100.28 -20.29
N ASP A 734 -93.97 -99.64 -20.00
CA ASP A 734 -92.86 -99.29 -20.93
C ASP A 734 -93.09 -98.26 -22.08
N GLN A 735 -92.07 -97.53 -22.59
CA GLN A 735 -90.62 -97.61 -22.30
C GLN A 735 -89.93 -96.22 -22.33
N GLU A 736 -88.98 -96.02 -21.39
CA GLU A 736 -87.89 -95.01 -21.42
C GLU A 736 -88.24 -93.48 -21.46
N ARG A 737 -87.39 -92.56 -20.97
CA ARG A 737 -85.95 -92.63 -20.63
C ARG A 737 -85.54 -91.64 -19.51
N MET A 738 -84.62 -92.08 -18.64
CA MET A 738 -83.67 -91.30 -17.80
C MET A 738 -84.15 -90.30 -16.72
N GLU A 739 -83.69 -90.58 -15.49
CA GLU A 739 -83.16 -89.66 -14.45
C GLU A 739 -84.08 -88.64 -13.71
N LEU A 740 -83.88 -88.35 -12.42
CA LEU A 740 -83.47 -89.18 -11.25
C LEU A 740 -83.98 -88.47 -9.96
N ARG A 741 -84.09 -89.17 -8.81
CA ARG A 741 -84.83 -88.68 -7.62
C ARG A 741 -84.02 -87.82 -6.62
N PRO A 742 -84.67 -86.98 -5.78
CA PRO A 742 -84.03 -86.01 -4.89
C PRO A 742 -83.81 -86.47 -3.43
N LYS A 743 -82.98 -85.70 -2.71
CA LYS A 743 -82.86 -85.53 -1.22
C LYS A 743 -83.21 -86.70 -0.29
N TYR A 744 -82.24 -87.18 0.50
CA TYR A 744 -82.04 -86.76 1.92
C TYR A 744 -80.98 -87.62 2.65
N GLY A 745 -80.26 -87.02 3.61
CA GLY A 745 -80.08 -87.63 4.94
C GLY A 745 -78.84 -88.50 5.27
N ILE A 746 -77.82 -87.85 5.87
CA ILE A 746 -77.08 -88.31 7.07
C ILE A 746 -76.46 -89.73 7.08
N LYS A 747 -75.12 -89.82 7.11
CA LYS A 747 -74.34 -90.49 8.19
C LYS A 747 -72.82 -90.27 8.04
N HIS A 748 -72.16 -89.85 9.12
CA HIS A 748 -70.72 -90.05 9.31
C HIS A 748 -70.46 -91.45 9.87
N ARG A 749 -69.40 -92.13 9.41
CA ARG A 749 -68.50 -92.89 10.30
C ARG A 749 -67.14 -93.19 9.66
N SER A 750 -66.07 -92.99 10.44
CA SER A 750 -64.77 -93.70 10.42
C SER A 750 -64.10 -94.05 9.08
N THR A 751 -62.93 -93.44 8.86
CA THR A 751 -61.76 -94.08 8.25
C THR A 751 -60.55 -93.87 9.16
N GLU A 752 -59.89 -94.94 9.57
CA GLU A 752 -58.67 -94.94 10.39
C GLU A 752 -57.48 -95.52 9.60
N HIS A 753 -56.26 -95.14 10.00
CA HIS A 753 -54.96 -95.71 9.57
C HIS A 753 -54.61 -95.52 8.07
N ASN A 754 -53.34 -95.44 7.64
CA ASN A 754 -52.03 -95.11 8.26
C ASN A 754 -51.06 -94.83 7.08
N SER A 755 -49.94 -94.10 7.16
CA SER A 755 -49.27 -93.24 8.17
C SER A 755 -48.26 -92.36 7.38
N SER A 756 -47.23 -91.64 7.83
CA SER A 756 -46.49 -91.42 9.11
C SER A 756 -45.79 -90.02 8.97
N LEU A 757 -44.64 -89.60 9.53
CA LEU A 757 -43.53 -90.13 10.36
C LEU A 757 -42.77 -88.90 10.97
N MET A 758 -42.27 -88.98 12.20
CA MET A 758 -41.38 -88.01 12.91
C MET A 758 -41.97 -86.60 13.23
N VAL A 759 -42.05 -86.10 14.49
CA VAL A 759 -41.06 -85.85 15.59
C VAL A 759 -40.31 -84.51 15.40
N SER A 760 -40.26 -83.55 16.35
CA SER A 760 -40.87 -83.44 17.70
C SER A 760 -40.97 -81.97 18.21
N GLU A 761 -41.73 -81.77 19.31
CA GLU A 761 -41.62 -80.76 20.40
C GLU A 761 -41.27 -79.27 20.10
N SER A 762 -41.97 -78.29 20.67
CA SER A 762 -42.03 -78.08 22.13
C SER A 762 -43.19 -77.18 22.62
N GLU A 763 -43.62 -77.40 23.87
CA GLU A 763 -44.54 -76.58 24.69
C GLU A 763 -43.75 -75.42 25.36
N PHE A 764 -44.27 -74.33 25.92
CA PHE A 764 -45.36 -74.04 26.90
C PHE A 764 -45.82 -72.55 26.71
N ASP A 765 -46.89 -71.96 27.27
CA ASP A 765 -48.16 -72.41 27.90
C ASP A 765 -48.99 -71.15 28.34
N SER A 766 -50.21 -71.34 28.85
CA SER A 766 -51.04 -70.43 29.66
C SER A 766 -51.72 -69.19 29.01
N ASP A 767 -52.99 -69.35 28.61
CA ASP A 767 -54.21 -69.00 29.40
C ASP A 767 -54.27 -67.65 30.17
N GLN A 768 -55.41 -66.92 30.27
CA GLN A 768 -56.77 -67.18 29.76
C GLN A 768 -57.65 -65.90 29.68
N ASP A 769 -58.61 -65.94 28.75
CA ASP A 769 -60.03 -65.54 28.86
C ASP A 769 -60.54 -64.17 29.44
N THR A 770 -61.24 -63.43 28.55
CA THR A 770 -62.63 -62.89 28.75
C THR A 770 -62.85 -61.69 29.72
N ILE A 771 -64.00 -61.00 29.83
CA ILE A 771 -65.14 -60.67 28.92
C ILE A 771 -65.80 -59.35 29.38
N PHE A 772 -66.34 -58.58 28.42
CA PHE A 772 -67.36 -57.51 28.51
C PHE A 772 -67.46 -56.55 29.71
N SER A 773 -67.45 -55.27 29.32
CA SER A 773 -68.05 -54.12 29.98
C SER A 773 -69.48 -54.29 30.51
N ARG A 774 -69.79 -53.58 31.61
CA ARG A 774 -70.93 -52.62 31.65
C ARG A 774 -70.95 -51.72 32.89
N ASP A 775 -71.16 -50.42 32.64
CA ASP A 775 -71.57 -49.43 33.64
C ASP A 775 -73.04 -49.60 34.06
N ARG A 776 -73.36 -49.27 35.33
CA ARG A 776 -74.75 -48.92 35.73
C ARG A 776 -74.88 -48.11 37.03
N MET A 777 -74.69 -46.79 36.91
CA MET A 777 -75.71 -45.76 37.25
C MET A 777 -76.60 -45.96 38.49
N GLU A 778 -76.39 -45.14 39.54
CA GLU A 778 -77.36 -44.44 40.43
C GLU A 778 -76.59 -43.73 41.60
N ARG A 779 -77.07 -42.76 42.42
CA ARG A 779 -78.01 -41.62 42.28
C ARG A 779 -78.14 -40.88 43.64
N GLY A 780 -77.82 -39.58 43.76
CA GLY A 780 -78.09 -38.85 45.04
C GLY A 780 -77.53 -37.43 45.18
N ASN A 781 -78.41 -36.45 45.43
CA ASN A 781 -78.11 -35.00 45.45
C ASN A 781 -77.52 -34.45 46.77
N SER A 782 -76.58 -33.50 46.67
CA SER A 782 -76.43 -32.29 47.53
C SER A 782 -75.23 -31.41 47.10
N LYS A 783 -75.15 -30.09 47.34
CA LYS A 783 -76.15 -29.01 47.59
C LYS A 783 -75.44 -27.63 47.58
N VAL A 784 -75.94 -26.65 46.81
CA VAL A 784 -75.78 -25.16 47.03
C VAL A 784 -74.32 -24.61 46.88
N SER A 785 -74.02 -23.41 46.34
CA SER A 785 -74.79 -22.18 46.10
C SER A 785 -74.43 -21.37 44.81
N MET A 786 -75.43 -20.61 44.33
CA MET A 786 -75.49 -19.36 43.55
C MET A 786 -74.29 -18.74 42.75
N ASN A 787 -74.64 -18.30 41.51
CA ASN A 787 -74.52 -16.97 40.85
C ASN A 787 -73.24 -16.10 41.01
N GLY A 788 -72.77 -15.33 40.02
CA GLY A 788 -73.22 -15.02 38.64
C GLY A 788 -72.23 -14.05 37.93
N SER A 789 -72.10 -13.99 36.60
CA SER A 789 -72.95 -13.25 35.64
C SER A 789 -72.50 -11.81 35.28
N ILE A 790 -71.88 -11.64 34.07
CA ILE A 790 -71.92 -10.42 33.20
C ILE A 790 -71.04 -9.22 33.71
N ARG A 791 -70.35 -8.33 32.93
CA ARG A 791 -70.51 -7.78 31.55
C ARG A 791 -69.18 -7.36 30.86
N ASN A 792 -69.27 -6.94 29.58
CA ASN A 792 -68.19 -6.39 28.72
C ASN A 792 -67.78 -4.93 29.07
N GLY A 793 -66.57 -4.52 28.66
CA GLY A 793 -66.14 -3.11 28.59
C GLY A 793 -64.85 -2.89 27.75
N ALA A 794 -64.82 -1.87 26.90
CA ALA A 794 -63.72 -1.45 26.00
C ALA A 794 -63.02 -0.18 26.58
N SER A 795 -61.95 0.46 26.07
CA SER A 795 -60.90 0.26 25.03
C SER A 795 -59.89 1.44 25.12
N PHE A 796 -58.77 1.41 24.35
CA PHE A 796 -57.84 2.55 24.09
C PHE A 796 -57.03 3.11 25.31
N SER A 797 -55.89 3.82 25.20
CA SER A 797 -54.94 4.06 24.08
C SER A 797 -53.51 4.32 24.61
N TYR A 798 -52.53 4.30 23.70
CA TYR A 798 -51.21 4.97 23.69
C TYR A 798 -50.65 5.70 24.94
N CYS A 799 -49.37 5.45 25.22
CA CYS A 799 -48.37 6.53 25.16
C CYS A 799 -46.98 5.97 24.79
N SER A 800 -46.29 6.61 23.84
CA SER A 800 -44.87 6.39 23.55
C SER A 800 -44.02 7.42 24.31
N LYS A 801 -42.74 7.10 24.54
CA LYS A 801 -41.73 8.14 24.80
C LYS A 801 -40.33 7.67 24.48
N ASP A 802 -39.63 8.42 23.66
CA ASP A 802 -38.27 8.14 23.22
C ASP A 802 -37.24 8.46 24.32
N ARG A 803 -36.17 7.65 24.37
CA ARG A 803 -34.80 8.18 24.33
C ARG A 803 -33.82 7.14 23.80
#